data_AF-A0A8T1FRG4-F1
#
_entry.id   AF-A0A8T1FRG4-F1
#
_cell.length_a   1.000
_cell.length_b   1.000
_cell.length_c   1.000
_cell.angle_alpha   90.00
_cell.angle_beta   90.00
_cell.angle_gamma   90.00
#
_symmetry.space_group_name_H-M   'P 1'
#
loop_
_entity.id
_entity.type
_entity.pdbx_description
1 polymer ?
#
loop_
_entity_poly.entity_id
_entity_poly.type
_entity_poly.pdbx_seq_one_letter_code
_entity_poly.pdbx_strand_id
1 'polypeptide(L)'
;MMNMFGARSSSQWNMATMMKTSGITEDVQQHLVRVYATLAACVLSAMLSAAVTLAFGPERFAFMGSSLVSTLGSIWLYMEPVQNYNRRFGILMMISAAMGLTVSTLVAVAIQVDPSILVSALLLTMLVFMSFTGSALFATRRSYLYLGGILSSALSVLFLTSVLNIFTYSSFLFNLNLYGGLFMFCGYVVFDTQMIIEKASMGDKDVLKHTLDLFMDLMSIFVRILVALLKKNNGGGNFFPFPKVTSASLESYVCFGAVPKRPTERASSMGDKKEEFKAGIMDRKRSPNRLVVDEATNDDNSVIALSMAKMEELQLFRGDTVLIKGKKGHDTVCVVLQDETVDDNSVRMNKVVRKNLRVRLGDVVGIHTCGDVPYGKRIHVLPIDDTIEGVSGNLFDVYLKPYFVEAYRPVKKGDLFLVRQAMHPVEFKVVETEPAPYCIVAPDTIIHCEGEPVRREDEEKMDEVGYDDIGGCRRQMAQIREMIELPLRHPTLFKTLGVKPPRGVLLYGPPGSGKTLIARAVANETGAFFFLINGPEIMSKMAGESESNLRKAFEEAEKNAPAIIFIDEIDSIAPKREKTNGEVERRIVSQLLTLMDGLKQRASVVVIGATNRPNSMDPALRRFGRFDREIDIGVPDENGRLEIFRIHTRNMKLDDDVDPELIARDTQGFVGADMAALCTEAALQCIREKMDVIDIEDETIDAEILDAMAVTQAHFKYALGVSNPSSLRETTVEVPTVTWKDIGGLESVKRELLELVQYPVEHPEKFEKYGLSPSKGVLFYGPPGCGKTLLAKAVANECQANFISIKGPELLTMWFGESEANVREVFDKARGAAPCVLFFDELDSIAQQRGSSSGDAGGAGDRVMNQLLTEMDGMGAKKNVFIIGATNRPDIIDPALMRPGRLDQLIFIPMPDFESRLSILRSVLRKSPVSKEVDLNFLAQQTDKFSGADLTEICQRAAKLAIRESIARDMERDRLRAEAGDEMEDIEEEDPVPEITPRHFEEAVRNARRSVSDRDLAQYSTFAQTLQQARSHVTAGGTSLANFSFPGRNVNAGVAGGAAEAAADEDEEDLYS
;
A
#
# COMPACT_ATOMS: atom_id res chain seq x y z
N MET A 1 7.18 -22.64 -40.08
CA MET A 1 6.63 -22.10 -38.83
C MET A 1 5.22 -21.57 -39.11
N MET A 2 4.15 -22.34 -39.33
CA MET A 2 3.79 -23.73 -38.93
C MET A 2 3.96 -24.01 -37.43
N ASN A 3 2.85 -24.46 -36.83
CA ASN A 3 2.70 -25.05 -35.50
C ASN A 3 3.02 -24.16 -34.28
N MET A 4 1.98 -23.52 -33.72
CA MET A 4 1.78 -23.51 -32.25
C MET A 4 0.34 -23.29 -31.74
N PHE A 5 -0.66 -23.12 -32.62
CA PHE A 5 -2.08 -23.15 -32.22
C PHE A 5 -2.84 -24.25 -32.97
N GLY A 6 -2.81 -25.46 -32.41
CA GLY A 6 -3.89 -26.44 -32.55
C GLY A 6 -4.79 -26.37 -31.31
N ALA A 7 -6.09 -26.70 -31.35
CA ALA A 7 -6.82 -27.35 -32.43
C ALA A 7 -8.28 -26.83 -32.60
N ARG A 8 -8.80 -27.11 -33.80
CA ARG A 8 -10.19 -27.02 -34.34
C ARG A 8 -11.33 -27.01 -33.28
N SER A 9 -12.40 -26.24 -33.49
CA SER A 9 -13.40 -26.52 -34.55
C SER A 9 -14.11 -25.28 -35.12
N SER A 10 -14.57 -25.41 -36.36
CA SER A 10 -15.20 -24.36 -37.18
C SER A 10 -16.73 -24.43 -37.16
N SER A 11 -17.41 -23.28 -37.10
CA SER A 11 -18.78 -23.12 -37.61
C SER A 11 -18.89 -21.89 -38.50
N GLN A 12 -19.23 -22.09 -39.78
CA GLN A 12 -19.51 -21.01 -40.72
C GLN A 12 -20.86 -20.36 -40.39
N TRP A 13 -20.91 -19.02 -40.42
CA TRP A 13 -22.15 -18.26 -40.30
C TRP A 13 -23.04 -18.52 -41.50
N ASN A 14 -24.16 -19.22 -41.29
CA ASN A 14 -25.04 -19.65 -42.38
C ASN A 14 -26.37 -18.88 -42.29
N MET A 15 -26.62 -17.95 -43.23
CA MET A 15 -27.70 -16.96 -43.13
C MET A 15 -29.12 -17.57 -43.15
N ALA A 16 -29.26 -18.80 -43.66
CA ALA A 16 -30.50 -19.58 -43.56
C ALA A 16 -30.88 -19.94 -42.10
N THR A 17 -29.92 -19.94 -41.17
CA THR A 17 -30.17 -20.26 -39.75
C THR A 17 -30.85 -19.10 -39.00
N MET A 18 -30.67 -17.86 -39.45
CA MET A 18 -31.35 -16.67 -38.89
C MET A 18 -32.84 -16.60 -39.27
N MET A 19 -33.29 -17.38 -40.27
CA MET A 19 -34.65 -17.32 -40.82
C MET A 19 -35.59 -18.43 -40.29
N LYS A 20 -35.21 -19.18 -39.25
CA LYS A 20 -36.12 -20.14 -38.59
C LYS A 20 -37.02 -19.44 -37.57
N THR A 21 -38.04 -18.76 -38.08
CA THR A 21 -39.04 -17.99 -37.33
C THR A 21 -40.20 -18.85 -36.82
N SER A 22 -40.14 -19.27 -35.56
CA SER A 22 -41.33 -19.57 -34.72
C SER A 22 -40.88 -19.91 -33.29
N GLY A 23 -41.29 -19.09 -32.31
CA GLY A 23 -40.82 -19.27 -30.94
C GLY A 23 -41.41 -18.34 -29.88
N ILE A 24 -42.51 -17.64 -30.19
CA ILE A 24 -43.32 -16.91 -29.22
C ILE A 24 -44.64 -17.67 -29.09
N THR A 25 -45.07 -17.95 -27.87
CA THR A 25 -46.35 -18.60 -27.58
C THR A 25 -47.51 -17.63 -27.82
N GLU A 26 -48.64 -18.12 -28.34
CA GLU A 26 -49.81 -17.31 -28.67
C GLU A 26 -50.31 -16.45 -27.48
N ASP A 27 -50.24 -17.00 -26.27
CA ASP A 27 -50.44 -16.31 -24.98
C ASP A 27 -49.67 -14.99 -24.83
N VAL A 28 -48.37 -15.00 -25.17
CA VAL A 28 -47.47 -13.85 -25.00
C VAL A 28 -47.75 -12.82 -26.10
N GLN A 29 -48.10 -13.28 -27.30
CA GLN A 29 -48.55 -12.41 -28.38
C GLN A 29 -49.87 -11.70 -28.01
N GLN A 30 -50.85 -12.42 -27.44
CA GLN A 30 -52.10 -11.82 -26.96
C GLN A 30 -51.88 -10.83 -25.81
N HIS A 31 -50.96 -11.13 -24.89
CA HIS A 31 -50.56 -10.21 -23.80
C HIS A 31 -49.99 -8.90 -24.37
N LEU A 32 -49.04 -9.01 -25.31
CA LEU A 32 -48.39 -7.86 -25.94
C LEU A 32 -49.39 -6.99 -26.73
N VAL A 33 -50.35 -7.60 -27.44
CA VAL A 33 -51.45 -6.88 -28.10
C VAL A 33 -52.30 -6.09 -27.09
N ARG A 34 -52.57 -6.63 -25.89
CA ARG A 34 -53.30 -5.92 -24.83
C ARG A 34 -52.50 -4.74 -24.26
N VAL A 35 -51.19 -4.89 -24.08
CA VAL A 35 -50.29 -3.81 -23.65
C VAL A 35 -50.32 -2.64 -24.65
N TYR A 36 -50.21 -2.90 -25.96
CA TYR A 36 -50.29 -1.83 -26.96
C TYR A 36 -51.68 -1.23 -27.12
N ALA A 37 -52.75 -2.01 -26.99
CA ALA A 37 -54.11 -1.49 -27.01
C ALA A 37 -54.38 -0.55 -25.82
N THR A 38 -53.90 -0.90 -24.63
CA THR A 38 -54.01 -0.03 -23.44
C THR A 38 -53.07 1.18 -23.52
N LEU A 39 -51.88 1.05 -24.11
CA LEU A 39 -50.99 2.18 -24.41
C LEU A 39 -51.66 3.18 -25.36
N ALA A 40 -52.30 2.72 -26.43
CA ALA A 40 -53.01 3.58 -27.38
C ALA A 40 -54.14 4.36 -26.69
N ALA A 41 -54.89 3.73 -25.79
CA ALA A 41 -55.89 4.42 -24.96
C ALA A 41 -55.26 5.48 -24.04
N CYS A 42 -54.09 5.21 -23.46
CA CYS A 42 -53.34 6.18 -22.66
C CYS A 42 -52.86 7.36 -23.51
N VAL A 43 -52.33 7.14 -24.71
CA VAL A 43 -51.91 8.24 -25.61
C VAL A 43 -53.11 9.10 -26.02
N LEU A 44 -54.24 8.49 -26.38
CA LEU A 44 -55.47 9.22 -26.71
C LEU A 44 -55.99 10.07 -25.54
N SER A 45 -55.94 9.56 -24.31
CA SER A 45 -56.32 10.31 -23.10
C SER A 45 -55.41 11.53 -22.87
N ALA A 46 -54.09 11.36 -22.99
CA ALA A 46 -53.13 12.46 -22.88
C ALA A 46 -53.33 13.52 -23.97
N MET A 47 -53.58 13.09 -25.22
CA MET A 47 -53.88 13.99 -26.35
C MET A 47 -55.18 14.77 -26.13
N LEU A 48 -56.26 14.13 -25.68
CA LEU A 48 -57.53 14.78 -25.41
C LEU A 48 -57.39 15.83 -24.29
N SER A 49 -56.68 15.47 -23.21
CA SER A 49 -56.37 16.35 -22.09
C SER A 49 -55.55 17.58 -22.53
N ALA A 50 -54.52 17.36 -23.36
CA ALA A 50 -53.71 18.45 -23.91
C ALA A 50 -54.51 19.38 -24.83
N ALA A 51 -55.36 18.81 -25.71
CA ALA A 51 -56.20 19.56 -26.63
C ALA A 51 -57.25 20.42 -25.90
N VAL A 52 -57.90 19.88 -24.85
CA VAL A 52 -58.80 20.63 -23.97
C VAL A 52 -58.06 21.80 -23.32
N THR A 53 -56.86 21.57 -22.78
CA THR A 53 -56.08 22.62 -22.12
C THR A 53 -55.66 23.73 -23.08
N LEU A 54 -55.31 23.39 -24.32
CA LEU A 54 -55.01 24.36 -25.38
C LEU A 54 -56.25 25.18 -25.79
N ALA A 55 -57.44 24.58 -25.81
CA ALA A 55 -58.69 25.27 -26.16
C ALA A 55 -59.15 26.29 -25.10
N PHE A 56 -58.85 26.05 -23.81
CA PHE A 56 -59.28 26.93 -22.70
C PHE A 56 -58.20 27.90 -22.18
N GLY A 57 -56.98 27.81 -22.69
CA GLY A 57 -55.88 28.73 -22.40
C GLY A 57 -54.95 28.28 -21.27
N PRO A 58 -53.62 28.37 -21.42
CA PRO A 58 -52.66 27.74 -20.52
C PRO A 58 -52.55 28.39 -19.12
N GLU A 59 -53.01 29.63 -18.93
CA GLU A 59 -52.80 30.38 -17.68
C GLU A 59 -53.72 29.97 -16.51
N ARG A 60 -54.71 29.08 -16.73
CA ARG A 60 -55.72 28.73 -15.71
C ARG A 60 -55.48 27.43 -14.94
N PHE A 61 -54.47 26.63 -15.30
CA PHE A 61 -54.19 25.35 -14.63
C PHE A 61 -52.80 25.33 -14.00
N ALA A 62 -52.74 25.00 -12.71
CA ALA A 62 -51.53 25.16 -11.89
C ALA A 62 -50.45 24.10 -12.18
N PHE A 63 -49.29 24.57 -12.66
CA PHE A 63 -48.17 23.76 -13.14
C PHE A 63 -47.54 22.78 -12.12
N MET A 64 -47.66 23.05 -10.81
CA MET A 64 -47.03 22.23 -9.77
C MET A 64 -47.85 21.00 -9.32
N GLY A 65 -49.13 20.91 -9.66
CA GLY A 65 -49.99 19.82 -9.18
C GLY A 65 -49.85 18.51 -9.98
N SER A 66 -49.73 18.60 -11.30
CA SER A 66 -49.87 17.46 -12.22
C SER A 66 -48.70 16.48 -12.20
N SER A 67 -47.46 16.97 -12.06
CA SER A 67 -46.29 16.09 -11.88
C SER A 67 -46.38 15.32 -10.55
N LEU A 68 -46.77 15.98 -9.47
CA LEU A 68 -46.97 15.33 -8.16
C LEU A 68 -48.07 14.26 -8.21
N VAL A 69 -49.20 14.55 -8.88
CA VAL A 69 -50.30 13.60 -9.11
C VAL A 69 -49.86 12.41 -9.98
N SER A 70 -49.00 12.62 -10.98
CA SER A 70 -48.44 11.54 -11.79
C SER A 70 -47.52 10.63 -10.95
N THR A 71 -46.59 11.18 -10.17
CA THR A 71 -45.67 10.40 -9.33
C THR A 71 -46.42 9.63 -8.22
N LEU A 72 -47.32 10.30 -7.50
CA LEU A 72 -48.14 9.66 -6.47
C LEU A 72 -49.13 8.64 -7.08
N GLY A 73 -49.67 8.92 -8.26
CA GLY A 73 -50.53 7.99 -9.01
C GLY A 73 -49.79 6.73 -9.43
N SER A 74 -48.54 6.84 -9.91
CA SER A 74 -47.70 5.68 -10.22
C SER A 74 -47.43 4.84 -8.96
N ILE A 75 -47.00 5.46 -7.86
CA ILE A 75 -46.81 4.76 -6.57
C ILE A 75 -48.11 4.03 -6.15
N TRP A 76 -49.27 4.69 -6.28
CA TRP A 76 -50.56 4.06 -5.97
C TRP A 76 -50.91 2.89 -6.90
N LEU A 77 -50.62 2.98 -8.21
CA LEU A 77 -50.82 1.87 -9.16
C LEU A 77 -49.95 0.64 -8.83
N TYR A 78 -48.76 0.88 -8.27
CA TYR A 78 -47.83 -0.15 -7.79
C TYR A 78 -48.26 -0.77 -6.44
N MET A 79 -48.95 -0.03 -5.57
CA MET A 79 -49.47 -0.55 -4.29
C MET A 79 -50.85 -1.23 -4.40
N GLU A 80 -51.66 -0.92 -5.41
CA GLU A 80 -53.01 -1.48 -5.58
C GLU A 80 -52.97 -2.93 -6.11
N PRO A 81 -53.66 -3.90 -5.49
CA PRO A 81 -53.56 -5.32 -5.84
C PRO A 81 -54.05 -5.65 -7.26
N VAL A 82 -53.33 -6.56 -7.91
CA VAL A 82 -53.46 -6.91 -9.35
C VAL A 82 -54.88 -7.32 -9.77
N GLN A 83 -55.67 -7.90 -8.85
CA GLN A 83 -57.04 -8.36 -9.12
C GLN A 83 -58.01 -7.23 -9.54
N ASN A 84 -57.77 -5.98 -9.14
CA ASN A 84 -58.67 -4.84 -9.39
C ASN A 84 -58.39 -4.12 -10.73
N TYR A 85 -58.45 -4.86 -11.86
CA TYR A 85 -58.11 -4.32 -13.19
C TYR A 85 -58.80 -2.98 -13.52
N ASN A 86 -60.12 -2.87 -13.31
CA ASN A 86 -60.86 -1.64 -13.64
C ASN A 86 -60.40 -0.42 -12.83
N ARG A 87 -60.02 -0.61 -11.56
CA ARG A 87 -59.52 0.48 -10.70
C ARG A 87 -58.12 0.88 -11.11
N ARG A 88 -57.22 -0.08 -11.33
CA ARG A 88 -55.85 0.15 -11.82
C ARG A 88 -55.85 0.81 -13.21
N PHE A 89 -56.74 0.40 -14.12
CA PHE A 89 -56.93 1.06 -15.41
C PHE A 89 -57.43 2.50 -15.27
N GLY A 90 -58.36 2.77 -14.35
CA GLY A 90 -58.79 4.14 -14.02
C GLY A 90 -57.66 5.03 -13.49
N ILE A 91 -56.80 4.49 -12.63
CA ILE A 91 -55.59 5.17 -12.12
C ILE A 91 -54.62 5.46 -13.27
N LEU A 92 -54.36 4.49 -14.15
CA LEU A 92 -53.49 4.65 -15.32
C LEU A 92 -53.99 5.75 -16.28
N MET A 93 -55.30 5.80 -16.53
CA MET A 93 -55.92 6.84 -17.36
C MET A 93 -55.85 8.24 -16.72
N MET A 94 -55.94 8.33 -15.39
CA MET A 94 -55.71 9.57 -14.64
C MET A 94 -54.26 10.06 -14.73
N ILE A 95 -53.27 9.15 -14.60
CA ILE A 95 -51.84 9.48 -14.77
C ILE A 95 -51.60 10.03 -16.19
N SER A 96 -52.13 9.35 -17.21
CA SER A 96 -52.04 9.80 -18.61
C SER A 96 -52.66 11.19 -18.82
N ALA A 97 -53.87 11.43 -18.30
CA ALA A 97 -54.53 12.72 -18.44
C ALA A 97 -53.74 13.86 -17.75
N ALA A 98 -53.16 13.59 -16.57
CA ALA A 98 -52.29 14.52 -15.85
C ALA A 98 -50.98 14.81 -16.62
N MET A 99 -50.40 13.82 -17.31
CA MET A 99 -49.26 14.04 -18.20
C MET A 99 -49.63 14.88 -19.43
N GLY A 100 -50.81 14.65 -20.03
CA GLY A 100 -51.33 15.50 -21.11
C GLY A 100 -51.40 16.98 -20.72
N LEU A 101 -51.83 17.28 -19.50
CA LEU A 101 -51.83 18.63 -18.90
C LEU A 101 -50.41 19.21 -18.73
N THR A 102 -49.41 18.41 -18.34
CA THR A 102 -48.02 18.93 -18.25
C THR A 102 -47.45 19.33 -19.61
N VAL A 103 -47.72 18.51 -20.64
CA VAL A 103 -47.16 18.69 -21.99
C VAL A 103 -47.86 19.81 -22.77
N SER A 104 -49.12 20.11 -22.47
CA SER A 104 -49.93 21.09 -23.22
C SER A 104 -49.34 22.50 -23.23
N THR A 105 -48.68 22.93 -22.15
CA THR A 105 -48.03 24.26 -22.07
C THR A 105 -46.82 24.35 -23.01
N LEU A 106 -46.04 23.26 -23.11
CA LEU A 106 -44.88 23.17 -23.99
C LEU A 106 -45.30 23.07 -25.47
N VAL A 107 -46.43 22.40 -25.74
CA VAL A 107 -47.09 22.41 -27.05
C VAL A 107 -47.65 23.79 -27.41
N ALA A 108 -48.23 24.53 -26.46
CA ALA A 108 -48.70 25.91 -26.69
C ALA A 108 -47.56 26.82 -27.15
N VAL A 109 -46.41 26.75 -26.49
CA VAL A 109 -45.18 27.48 -26.88
C VAL A 109 -44.69 27.02 -28.26
N ALA A 110 -44.71 25.71 -28.56
CA ALA A 110 -44.33 25.21 -29.89
C ALA A 110 -45.22 25.75 -31.01
N ILE A 111 -46.54 25.78 -30.82
CA ILE A 111 -47.50 26.33 -31.80
C ILE A 111 -47.28 27.84 -32.02
N GLN A 112 -46.93 28.58 -30.97
CA GLN A 112 -46.63 30.02 -31.07
C GLN A 112 -45.31 30.31 -31.82
N VAL A 113 -44.32 29.41 -31.74
CA VAL A 113 -43.05 29.55 -32.45
C VAL A 113 -43.19 29.15 -33.92
N ASP A 114 -43.68 27.93 -34.20
CA ASP A 114 -43.98 27.46 -35.55
C ASP A 114 -44.85 26.17 -35.48
N PRO A 115 -46.09 26.17 -36.00
CA PRO A 115 -46.96 24.99 -35.94
C PRO A 115 -46.41 23.79 -36.73
N SER A 116 -45.49 23.99 -37.68
CA SER A 116 -44.83 22.88 -38.42
C SER A 116 -43.94 22.01 -37.53
N ILE A 117 -43.44 22.56 -36.41
CA ILE A 117 -42.66 21.82 -35.40
C ILE A 117 -43.50 20.70 -34.79
N LEU A 118 -44.76 20.97 -34.44
CA LEU A 118 -45.64 20.00 -33.80
C LEU A 118 -46.00 18.86 -34.77
N VAL A 119 -46.30 19.19 -36.02
CA VAL A 119 -46.57 18.21 -37.08
C VAL A 119 -45.33 17.32 -37.34
N SER A 120 -44.14 17.93 -37.36
CA SER A 120 -42.88 17.21 -37.52
C SER A 120 -42.58 16.27 -36.35
N ALA A 121 -42.82 16.71 -35.10
CA ALA A 121 -42.65 15.87 -33.91
C ALA A 121 -43.62 14.67 -33.89
N LEU A 122 -44.89 14.90 -34.25
CA LEU A 122 -45.91 13.85 -34.36
C LEU A 122 -45.58 12.84 -35.47
N LEU A 123 -45.15 13.30 -36.65
CA LEU A 123 -44.73 12.41 -37.74
C LEU A 123 -43.48 11.59 -37.36
N LEU A 124 -42.49 12.19 -36.70
CA LEU A 124 -41.31 11.46 -36.21
C LEU A 124 -41.72 10.37 -35.21
N THR A 125 -42.54 10.70 -34.20
CA THR A 125 -42.98 9.72 -33.20
C THR A 125 -43.86 8.62 -33.79
N MET A 126 -44.71 8.92 -34.76
CA MET A 126 -45.47 7.90 -35.51
C MET A 126 -44.57 6.99 -36.35
N LEU A 127 -43.54 7.53 -37.02
CA LEU A 127 -42.59 6.74 -37.81
C LEU A 127 -41.71 5.85 -36.92
N VAL A 128 -41.32 6.34 -35.75
CA VAL A 128 -40.68 5.54 -34.69
C VAL A 128 -41.61 4.42 -34.24
N PHE A 129 -42.88 4.71 -33.94
CA PHE A 129 -43.84 3.70 -33.48
C PHE A 129 -44.17 2.64 -34.54
N MET A 130 -44.22 3.00 -35.83
CA MET A 130 -44.31 2.03 -36.93
C MET A 130 -43.05 1.14 -37.02
N SER A 131 -41.86 1.74 -36.93
CA SER A 131 -40.58 1.01 -36.97
C SER A 131 -40.46 0.02 -35.80
N PHE A 132 -40.95 0.43 -34.63
CA PHE A 132 -41.04 -0.37 -33.42
C PHE A 132 -42.05 -1.51 -33.54
N THR A 133 -43.26 -1.24 -34.05
CA THR A 133 -44.29 -2.27 -34.32
C THR A 133 -43.77 -3.31 -35.32
N GLY A 134 -43.05 -2.86 -36.36
CA GLY A 134 -42.35 -3.75 -37.29
C GLY A 134 -41.27 -4.59 -36.60
N SER A 135 -40.41 -3.97 -35.79
CA SER A 135 -39.32 -4.66 -35.07
C SER A 135 -39.85 -5.71 -34.09
N ALA A 136 -40.96 -5.41 -33.39
CA ALA A 136 -41.63 -6.36 -32.49
C ALA A 136 -42.22 -7.58 -33.22
N LEU A 137 -42.64 -7.43 -34.48
CA LEU A 137 -43.14 -8.54 -35.31
C LEU A 137 -42.03 -9.50 -35.81
N PHE A 138 -40.77 -9.06 -35.85
CA PHE A 138 -39.64 -9.85 -36.36
C PHE A 138 -38.67 -10.37 -35.29
N ALA A 139 -38.75 -9.88 -34.05
CA ALA A 139 -37.82 -10.26 -32.98
C ALA A 139 -38.00 -11.73 -32.52
N THR A 140 -36.96 -12.55 -32.62
CA THR A 140 -37.00 -13.98 -32.27
C THR A 140 -35.73 -14.47 -31.55
N ARG A 141 -35.80 -14.49 -30.21
CA ARG A 141 -34.87 -15.11 -29.22
C ARG A 141 -33.61 -14.33 -28.77
N ARG A 142 -33.10 -14.80 -27.62
CA ARG A 142 -32.16 -14.25 -26.60
C ARG A 142 -30.79 -13.65 -27.00
N SER A 143 -30.48 -13.37 -28.27
CA SER A 143 -29.12 -12.96 -28.68
C SER A 143 -28.73 -11.49 -28.38
N TYR A 144 -29.49 -10.75 -27.56
CA TYR A 144 -29.36 -9.30 -27.41
C TYR A 144 -28.89 -8.81 -26.02
N LEU A 145 -28.23 -9.65 -25.22
CA LEU A 145 -27.57 -9.20 -23.97
C LEU A 145 -26.53 -8.08 -24.24
N TYR A 146 -25.87 -8.11 -25.40
CA TYR A 146 -24.95 -7.07 -25.85
C TYR A 146 -25.62 -5.76 -26.29
N LEU A 147 -26.94 -5.77 -26.56
CA LEU A 147 -27.63 -4.59 -27.08
C LEU A 147 -27.69 -3.47 -26.04
N GLY A 148 -27.93 -3.79 -24.77
CA GLY A 148 -27.88 -2.80 -23.68
C GLY A 148 -26.50 -2.13 -23.54
N GLY A 149 -25.41 -2.91 -23.69
CA GLY A 149 -24.04 -2.37 -23.69
C GLY A 149 -23.73 -1.46 -24.88
N ILE A 150 -24.17 -1.86 -26.08
CA ILE A 150 -24.04 -1.06 -27.31
C ILE A 150 -24.91 0.21 -27.23
N LEU A 151 -26.12 0.10 -26.69
CA LEU A 151 -27.03 1.24 -26.52
C LEU A 151 -26.57 2.19 -25.41
N SER A 152 -25.89 1.70 -24.37
CA SER A 152 -25.28 2.53 -23.33
C SER A 152 -24.07 3.30 -23.89
N SER A 153 -23.16 2.59 -24.56
CA SER A 153 -21.96 3.21 -25.15
C SER A 153 -22.27 4.22 -26.26
N ALA A 154 -23.24 3.97 -27.14
CA ALA A 154 -23.65 4.96 -28.13
C ALA A 154 -24.49 6.12 -27.54
N LEU A 155 -25.11 5.96 -26.36
CA LEU A 155 -25.64 7.10 -25.58
C LEU A 155 -24.49 7.98 -25.06
N SER A 156 -23.39 7.39 -24.57
CA SER A 156 -22.20 8.13 -24.15
C SER A 156 -21.57 8.91 -25.30
N VAL A 157 -21.54 8.33 -26.52
CA VAL A 157 -21.09 9.04 -27.73
C VAL A 157 -22.01 10.22 -28.06
N LEU A 158 -23.33 10.05 -28.00
CA LEU A 158 -24.29 11.14 -28.23
C LEU A 158 -24.23 12.25 -27.19
N PHE A 159 -23.97 11.90 -25.92
CA PHE A 159 -23.72 12.88 -24.88
C PHE A 159 -22.46 13.69 -25.21
N LEU A 160 -21.38 13.02 -25.61
CA LEU A 160 -20.14 13.69 -26.01
C LEU A 160 -20.35 14.62 -27.22
N THR A 161 -21.05 14.18 -28.26
CA THR A 161 -21.36 15.05 -29.43
C THR A 161 -22.36 16.15 -29.09
N SER A 162 -23.22 15.98 -28.08
CA SER A 162 -24.13 17.02 -27.59
C SER A 162 -23.37 18.11 -26.83
N VAL A 163 -22.42 17.70 -25.97
CA VAL A 163 -21.49 18.62 -25.29
C VAL A 163 -20.63 19.36 -26.32
N LEU A 164 -20.09 18.66 -27.33
CA LEU A 164 -19.33 19.29 -28.41
C LEU A 164 -20.17 20.34 -29.18
N ASN A 165 -21.46 20.06 -29.37
CA ASN A 165 -22.39 20.96 -30.06
C ASN A 165 -22.74 22.22 -29.22
N ILE A 166 -22.73 22.14 -27.89
CA ILE A 166 -22.89 23.32 -27.01
C ILE A 166 -21.73 24.30 -27.19
N PHE A 167 -20.51 23.82 -27.44
CA PHE A 167 -19.35 24.67 -27.67
C PHE A 167 -19.17 25.13 -29.12
N THR A 168 -19.58 24.32 -30.10
CA THR A 168 -19.37 24.60 -31.53
C THR A 168 -20.56 25.25 -32.24
N TYR A 169 -21.77 25.20 -31.65
CA TYR A 169 -23.02 25.69 -32.25
C TYR A 169 -23.27 25.19 -33.69
N SER A 170 -22.80 23.98 -34.01
CA SER A 170 -22.82 23.44 -35.37
C SER A 170 -24.17 22.80 -35.71
N SER A 171 -24.90 23.40 -36.66
CA SER A 171 -26.16 22.85 -37.16
C SER A 171 -26.08 21.39 -37.63
N PHE A 172 -24.91 20.94 -38.09
CA PHE A 172 -24.68 19.54 -38.45
C PHE A 172 -24.64 18.63 -37.21
N LEU A 173 -23.83 18.99 -36.20
CA LEU A 173 -23.78 18.23 -34.95
C LEU A 173 -25.12 18.28 -34.20
N PHE A 174 -25.85 19.38 -34.27
CA PHE A 174 -27.22 19.45 -33.74
C PHE A 174 -28.14 18.42 -34.40
N ASN A 175 -28.18 18.35 -35.73
CA ASN A 175 -28.99 17.36 -36.45
C ASN A 175 -28.50 15.92 -36.18
N LEU A 176 -27.18 15.69 -36.10
CA LEU A 176 -26.61 14.37 -35.80
C LEU A 176 -26.99 13.90 -34.39
N ASN A 177 -26.93 14.78 -33.38
CA ASN A 177 -27.41 14.49 -32.02
C ASN A 177 -28.92 14.25 -31.98
N LEU A 178 -29.70 15.02 -32.74
CA LEU A 178 -31.16 14.88 -32.79
C LEU A 178 -31.58 13.53 -33.39
N TYR A 179 -31.09 13.20 -34.59
CA TYR A 179 -31.48 11.97 -35.29
C TYR A 179 -30.77 10.73 -34.73
N GLY A 180 -29.51 10.85 -34.31
CA GLY A 180 -28.79 9.77 -33.61
C GLY A 180 -29.40 9.50 -32.24
N GLY A 181 -29.75 10.54 -31.48
CA GLY A 181 -30.51 10.43 -30.23
C GLY A 181 -31.83 9.73 -30.42
N LEU A 182 -32.62 10.13 -31.42
CA LEU A 182 -33.88 9.47 -31.76
C LEU A 182 -33.68 7.97 -32.06
N PHE A 183 -32.72 7.63 -32.92
CA PHE A 183 -32.40 6.23 -33.27
C PHE A 183 -32.03 5.40 -32.05
N MET A 184 -31.27 5.97 -31.12
CA MET A 184 -30.87 5.32 -29.87
C MET A 184 -32.04 5.15 -28.89
N PHE A 185 -32.95 6.13 -28.79
CA PHE A 185 -34.20 5.96 -28.04
C PHE A 185 -35.08 4.84 -28.61
N CYS A 186 -35.16 4.70 -29.94
CA CYS A 186 -35.84 3.54 -30.55
C CYS A 186 -35.23 2.20 -30.09
N GLY A 187 -33.90 2.14 -29.97
CA GLY A 187 -33.18 0.95 -29.50
C GLY A 187 -33.52 0.56 -28.07
N TYR A 188 -33.57 1.54 -27.15
CA TYR A 188 -33.99 1.29 -25.75
C TYR A 188 -35.43 0.78 -25.68
N VAL A 189 -36.37 1.44 -26.36
CA VAL A 189 -37.79 1.03 -26.35
C VAL A 189 -38.00 -0.38 -26.94
N VAL A 190 -37.18 -0.79 -27.92
CA VAL A 190 -37.13 -2.17 -28.41
C VAL A 190 -36.59 -3.15 -27.35
N PHE A 191 -35.55 -2.76 -26.60
CA PHE A 191 -35.01 -3.55 -25.49
C PHE A 191 -36.04 -3.74 -24.36
N ASP A 192 -36.73 -2.67 -23.93
CA ASP A 192 -37.77 -2.75 -22.90
C ASP A 192 -38.95 -3.62 -23.33
N THR A 193 -39.29 -3.59 -24.62
CA THR A 193 -40.29 -4.49 -25.20
C THR A 193 -39.84 -5.96 -25.24
N GLN A 194 -38.56 -6.23 -25.48
CA GLN A 194 -38.03 -7.60 -25.30
C GLN A 194 -38.08 -8.03 -23.83
N MET A 195 -37.79 -7.14 -22.88
CA MET A 195 -37.97 -7.43 -21.45
C MET A 195 -39.42 -7.72 -21.08
N ILE A 196 -40.41 -7.02 -21.66
CA ILE A 196 -41.84 -7.31 -21.46
C ILE A 196 -42.19 -8.70 -22.00
N ILE A 197 -41.67 -9.07 -23.18
CA ILE A 197 -41.87 -10.40 -23.78
C ILE A 197 -41.24 -11.50 -22.91
N GLU A 198 -40.02 -11.28 -22.39
CA GLU A 198 -39.34 -12.26 -21.52
C GLU A 198 -40.06 -12.41 -20.17
N LYS A 199 -40.43 -11.30 -19.50
CA LYS A 199 -41.26 -11.30 -18.28
C LYS A 199 -42.58 -12.06 -18.48
N ALA A 200 -43.28 -11.80 -19.59
CA ALA A 200 -44.52 -12.50 -19.93
C ALA A 200 -44.31 -14.00 -20.21
N SER A 201 -43.17 -14.38 -20.79
CA SER A 201 -42.79 -15.79 -20.96
C SER A 201 -42.43 -16.50 -19.64
N MET A 202 -41.94 -15.73 -18.65
CA MET A 202 -41.66 -16.19 -17.28
C MET A 202 -42.89 -16.17 -16.36
N GLY A 203 -44.06 -15.72 -16.86
CA GLY A 203 -45.34 -15.74 -16.15
C GLY A 203 -45.86 -14.39 -15.65
N ASP A 204 -45.08 -13.31 -15.73
CA ASP A 204 -45.54 -11.96 -15.35
C ASP A 204 -46.40 -11.35 -16.48
N LYS A 205 -47.72 -11.52 -16.34
CA LYS A 205 -48.75 -11.04 -17.28
C LYS A 205 -49.48 -9.77 -16.80
N ASP A 206 -48.88 -8.90 -15.99
CA ASP A 206 -49.52 -7.61 -15.63
C ASP A 206 -49.49 -6.64 -16.82
N VAL A 207 -50.64 -6.51 -17.51
CA VAL A 207 -50.79 -5.63 -18.67
C VAL A 207 -50.59 -4.16 -18.28
N LEU A 208 -51.12 -3.71 -17.14
CA LEU A 208 -51.21 -2.29 -16.81
C LEU A 208 -49.86 -1.72 -16.37
N LYS A 209 -49.06 -2.53 -15.65
CA LYS A 209 -47.70 -2.17 -15.27
C LYS A 209 -46.80 -2.00 -16.50
N HIS A 210 -46.77 -3.00 -17.38
CA HIS A 210 -46.01 -2.93 -18.63
C HIS A 210 -46.46 -1.80 -19.55
N THR A 211 -47.75 -1.43 -19.54
CA THR A 211 -48.26 -0.25 -20.25
C THR A 211 -47.79 1.06 -19.63
N LEU A 212 -47.73 1.17 -18.29
CA LEU A 212 -47.26 2.39 -17.63
C LEU A 212 -45.79 2.66 -17.97
N ASP A 213 -44.92 1.66 -17.78
CA ASP A 213 -43.48 1.81 -18.02
C ASP A 213 -43.22 2.34 -19.45
N LEU A 214 -43.81 1.67 -20.46
CA LEU A 214 -43.69 2.05 -21.87
C LEU A 214 -44.34 3.41 -22.21
N PHE A 215 -45.40 3.81 -21.50
CA PHE A 215 -46.03 5.12 -21.67
C PHE A 215 -45.15 6.26 -21.15
N MET A 216 -44.46 6.06 -20.02
CA MET A 216 -43.54 7.06 -19.44
C MET A 216 -42.39 7.36 -20.40
N ASP A 217 -41.80 6.33 -21.00
CA ASP A 217 -40.71 6.48 -21.97
C ASP A 217 -41.17 7.16 -23.27
N LEU A 218 -42.35 6.80 -23.77
CA LEU A 218 -42.95 7.46 -24.94
C LEU A 218 -43.15 8.97 -24.72
N MET A 219 -43.64 9.37 -23.53
CA MET A 219 -43.82 10.78 -23.17
C MET A 219 -42.48 11.50 -23.00
N SER A 220 -41.48 10.85 -22.38
CA SER A 220 -40.10 11.37 -22.26
C SER A 220 -39.49 11.65 -23.63
N ILE A 221 -39.64 10.72 -24.59
CA ILE A 221 -39.16 10.88 -25.97
C ILE A 221 -39.88 12.03 -26.69
N PHE A 222 -41.22 12.10 -26.59
CA PHE A 222 -42.00 13.17 -27.23
C PHE A 222 -41.59 14.56 -26.75
N VAL A 223 -41.45 14.75 -25.43
CA VAL A 223 -41.00 16.04 -24.84
C VAL A 223 -39.59 16.39 -25.30
N ARG A 224 -38.66 15.44 -25.33
CA ARG A 224 -37.27 15.67 -25.80
C ARG A 224 -37.22 16.11 -27.27
N ILE A 225 -38.01 15.48 -28.15
CA ILE A 225 -38.12 15.88 -29.57
C ILE A 225 -38.69 17.29 -29.69
N LEU A 226 -39.78 17.59 -28.97
CA LEU A 226 -40.44 18.90 -29.02
C LEU A 226 -39.52 20.04 -28.55
N VAL A 227 -38.81 19.83 -27.42
CA VAL A 227 -37.81 20.78 -26.90
C VAL A 227 -36.64 20.96 -27.87
N ALA A 228 -36.17 19.89 -28.53
CA ALA A 228 -35.07 19.98 -29.47
C ALA A 228 -35.45 20.74 -30.75
N LEU A 229 -36.63 20.46 -31.33
CA LEU A 229 -37.12 21.20 -32.50
C LEU A 229 -37.35 22.68 -32.18
N LEU A 230 -37.87 23.00 -30.98
CA LEU A 230 -37.96 24.37 -30.47
C LEU A 230 -36.57 25.06 -30.38
N LYS A 231 -35.56 24.38 -29.82
CA LYS A 231 -34.19 24.92 -29.75
C LYS A 231 -33.57 25.20 -31.12
N LYS A 232 -33.95 24.46 -32.17
CA LYS A 232 -33.44 24.63 -33.54
C LYS A 232 -33.89 25.97 -34.16
N ASN A 233 -35.14 26.40 -33.96
CA ASN A 233 -35.63 27.66 -34.52
C ASN A 233 -35.08 28.91 -33.81
N ASN A 234 -34.70 28.81 -32.53
CA ASN A 234 -34.12 29.92 -31.78
C ASN A 234 -32.67 30.27 -32.18
N GLY A 235 -32.06 29.54 -33.12
CA GLY A 235 -30.69 29.80 -33.60
C GLY A 235 -30.54 30.97 -34.59
N GLY A 236 -31.62 31.66 -34.96
CA GLY A 236 -31.63 32.69 -36.01
C GLY A 236 -31.94 34.12 -35.54
N GLY A 237 -30.91 34.89 -35.19
CA GLY A 237 -30.85 36.36 -35.41
C GLY A 237 -31.72 37.33 -34.58
N ASN A 238 -31.04 38.14 -33.75
CA ASN A 238 -31.38 39.51 -33.31
C ASN A 238 -32.64 39.82 -32.44
N PHE A 239 -32.34 40.25 -31.20
CA PHE A 239 -32.79 41.51 -30.57
C PHE A 239 -34.31 41.87 -30.55
N PHE A 240 -35.01 41.52 -29.45
CA PHE A 240 -36.10 42.34 -28.87
C PHE A 240 -36.29 41.99 -27.37
N PRO A 241 -36.65 42.93 -26.47
CA PRO A 241 -36.83 42.65 -25.05
C PRO A 241 -38.30 42.37 -24.69
N PHE A 242 -38.57 41.20 -24.09
CA PHE A 242 -39.77 40.93 -23.29
C PHE A 242 -39.35 40.35 -21.92
N PRO A 243 -40.19 40.45 -20.88
CA PRO A 243 -39.75 40.40 -19.49
C PRO A 243 -39.33 39.00 -19.04
N LYS A 244 -38.54 38.96 -17.97
CA LYS A 244 -37.99 37.75 -17.33
C LYS A 244 -39.05 36.66 -17.12
N VAL A 245 -39.11 35.69 -18.03
CA VAL A 245 -39.42 34.31 -17.65
C VAL A 245 -38.15 33.78 -16.99
N THR A 246 -38.19 33.61 -15.67
CA THR A 246 -37.05 33.15 -14.88
C THR A 246 -36.57 31.76 -15.30
N SER A 247 -35.25 31.55 -15.32
CA SER A 247 -34.62 30.24 -15.59
C SER A 247 -35.09 29.11 -14.67
N ALA A 248 -35.70 29.45 -13.53
CA ALA A 248 -36.30 28.54 -12.56
C ALA A 248 -37.31 27.54 -13.15
N SER A 249 -37.99 27.84 -14.28
CA SER A 249 -39.01 26.94 -14.86
C SER A 249 -38.45 25.83 -15.76
N LEU A 250 -37.15 25.85 -16.06
CA LEU A 250 -36.46 24.83 -16.86
C LEU A 250 -35.45 24.02 -16.04
N GLU A 251 -34.97 24.56 -14.93
CA GLU A 251 -34.07 23.88 -13.98
C GLU A 251 -34.85 23.03 -12.94
N SER A 252 -36.18 23.20 -12.83
CA SER A 252 -37.02 22.47 -11.86
C SER A 252 -37.40 21.04 -12.25
N TYR A 253 -36.86 20.50 -13.36
CA TYR A 253 -37.08 19.10 -13.79
C TYR A 253 -35.90 18.15 -13.52
N VAL A 254 -34.78 18.66 -12.97
CA VAL A 254 -33.60 17.85 -12.64
C VAL A 254 -33.07 18.28 -11.27
N CYS A 255 -33.01 17.31 -10.34
CA CYS A 255 -32.48 17.40 -8.97
C CYS A 255 -33.29 18.22 -7.94
N PHE A 256 -34.00 17.48 -7.08
CA PHE A 256 -34.40 17.92 -5.73
C PHE A 256 -33.21 17.87 -4.76
N GLY A 257 -33.20 18.74 -3.73
CA GLY A 257 -32.57 18.40 -2.44
C GLY A 257 -31.57 19.39 -1.79
N ALA A 258 -31.99 20.60 -1.41
CA ALA A 258 -31.37 21.35 -0.30
C ALA A 258 -32.29 22.47 0.24
N VAL A 259 -32.33 22.65 1.58
CA VAL A 259 -33.13 23.67 2.30
C VAL A 259 -32.19 24.66 3.03
N PRO A 260 -32.52 25.96 3.16
CA PRO A 260 -31.50 27.01 3.38
C PRO A 260 -31.28 27.49 4.83
N LYS A 261 -30.13 28.18 5.04
CA LYS A 261 -29.77 28.92 6.28
C LYS A 261 -30.45 30.30 6.37
N ARG A 262 -30.42 30.93 7.56
CA ARG A 262 -30.72 32.36 7.81
C ARG A 262 -29.58 33.10 8.56
N PRO A 263 -29.54 34.45 8.58
CA PRO A 263 -28.29 35.24 8.74
C PRO A 263 -28.30 36.31 9.86
N THR A 264 -27.14 36.96 10.11
CA THR A 264 -26.99 38.30 10.73
C THR A 264 -25.67 39.01 10.29
N GLU A 265 -25.57 40.34 10.47
CA GLU A 265 -24.54 41.26 9.89
C GLU A 265 -23.45 41.73 10.91
N ARG A 266 -22.48 42.65 10.70
CA ARG A 266 -22.16 43.66 9.63
C ARG A 266 -20.63 43.98 9.56
N ALA A 267 -20.23 45.19 9.08
CA ALA A 267 -18.86 45.73 8.92
C ALA A 267 -18.38 46.55 10.16
N SER A 268 -17.15 47.07 10.35
CA SER A 268 -16.15 47.66 9.41
C SER A 268 -14.65 47.58 9.84
N SER A 269 -13.83 48.64 9.69
CA SER A 269 -12.43 48.59 9.14
C SER A 269 -11.28 49.29 9.91
N MET A 270 -10.02 49.01 9.50
CA MET A 270 -8.71 49.67 9.84
C MET A 270 -8.17 49.42 11.28
N GLY A 271 -6.86 49.37 11.57
CA GLY A 271 -5.63 49.36 10.74
C GLY A 271 -4.34 49.46 11.62
N ASP A 272 -3.31 48.67 11.30
CA ASP A 272 -1.90 48.66 11.79
C ASP A 272 -1.53 48.95 13.27
N LYS A 273 -0.90 47.96 13.93
CA LYS A 273 0.48 48.06 14.47
C LYS A 273 1.07 46.68 14.85
N LYS A 274 2.38 46.52 14.64
CA LYS A 274 3.15 45.27 14.77
C LYS A 274 3.74 45.07 16.18
N GLU A 275 4.01 43.80 16.48
CA GLU A 275 5.17 43.31 17.27
C GLU A 275 5.38 43.90 18.69
N GLU A 276 4.60 43.42 19.66
CA GLU A 276 5.03 43.36 21.08
C GLU A 276 4.23 42.35 21.92
N PHE A 277 3.00 41.99 21.52
CA PHE A 277 2.07 41.14 22.30
C PHE A 277 2.30 39.61 22.24
N LYS A 278 3.54 39.14 22.10
CA LYS A 278 3.84 37.71 21.81
C LYS A 278 3.72 36.72 22.97
N ALA A 279 3.35 37.15 24.18
CA ALA A 279 3.29 36.28 25.38
C ALA A 279 2.00 36.39 26.22
N GLY A 280 1.01 37.20 25.83
CA GLY A 280 -0.14 37.55 26.69
C GLY A 280 -1.53 37.39 26.08
N ILE A 281 -1.68 36.77 24.91
CA ILE A 281 -2.98 36.64 24.20
C ILE A 281 -3.25 35.20 23.72
N MET A 282 -3.00 34.19 24.57
CA MET A 282 -3.50 32.82 24.33
C MET A 282 -4.66 32.42 25.25
N ASP A 283 -4.85 33.08 26.40
CA ASP A 283 -5.99 32.88 27.31
C ASP A 283 -7.30 33.57 26.85
N ARG A 284 -7.70 33.34 25.59
CA ARG A 284 -9.10 33.53 25.20
C ARG A 284 -9.91 32.32 25.66
N LYS A 285 -10.21 32.30 26.97
CA LYS A 285 -11.09 31.36 27.71
C LYS A 285 -11.84 30.37 26.79
N ARG A 286 -11.16 29.28 26.43
CA ARG A 286 -11.85 28.07 25.98
C ARG A 286 -12.50 27.47 27.22
N SER A 287 -13.72 26.94 27.09
CA SER A 287 -14.35 26.17 28.16
C SER A 287 -13.46 24.97 28.48
N PRO A 288 -13.14 24.68 29.76
CA PRO A 288 -12.17 23.63 30.11
C PRO A 288 -12.55 22.26 29.55
N ASN A 289 -13.85 21.99 29.45
CA ASN A 289 -14.47 20.80 28.87
C ASN A 289 -14.14 20.52 27.39
N ARG A 290 -13.47 21.42 26.64
CA ARG A 290 -13.23 21.24 25.20
C ARG A 290 -11.81 20.80 24.91
N LEU A 291 -11.68 19.57 24.39
CA LEU A 291 -10.41 18.90 24.12
C LEU A 291 -10.31 18.45 22.66
N VAL A 292 -9.08 18.38 22.16
CA VAL A 292 -8.74 17.92 20.80
C VAL A 292 -8.60 16.40 20.79
N VAL A 293 -9.24 15.73 19.84
CA VAL A 293 -9.18 14.27 19.68
C VAL A 293 -7.80 13.86 19.15
N ASP A 294 -7.12 13.00 19.91
CA ASP A 294 -5.81 12.43 19.61
C ASP A 294 -5.89 10.88 19.58
N GLU A 295 -4.82 10.28 19.06
CA GLU A 295 -4.71 8.84 18.79
C GLU A 295 -4.44 8.04 20.07
N ALA A 296 -5.20 6.95 20.29
CA ALA A 296 -5.02 6.10 21.46
C ALA A 296 -3.84 5.12 21.30
N THR A 297 -3.12 4.90 22.39
CA THR A 297 -2.06 3.88 22.52
C THR A 297 -2.60 2.51 22.97
N ASN A 298 -3.83 2.45 23.46
CA ASN A 298 -4.53 1.26 23.94
C ASN A 298 -5.77 0.99 23.06
N ASP A 299 -6.01 -0.27 22.67
CA ASP A 299 -7.14 -0.69 21.80
C ASP A 299 -8.44 -0.91 22.60
N ASP A 300 -8.54 -0.44 23.85
CA ASP A 300 -9.77 -0.57 24.62
C ASP A 300 -10.89 0.36 24.09
N ASN A 301 -12.03 -0.24 23.73
CA ASN A 301 -13.19 0.44 23.15
C ASN A 301 -13.91 1.43 24.09
N SER A 302 -13.77 1.26 25.41
CA SER A 302 -14.56 1.95 26.43
C SER A 302 -13.75 2.98 27.23
N VAL A 303 -12.47 3.17 26.89
CA VAL A 303 -11.51 3.99 27.65
C VAL A 303 -11.10 5.23 26.85
N ILE A 304 -10.94 6.34 27.56
CA ILE A 304 -10.21 7.52 27.09
C ILE A 304 -9.09 7.88 28.06
N ALA A 305 -8.02 8.50 27.55
CA ALA A 305 -6.91 8.97 28.37
C ALA A 305 -6.78 10.49 28.34
N LEU A 306 -6.52 11.07 29.52
CA LEU A 306 -6.34 12.50 29.78
C LEU A 306 -5.05 12.75 30.57
N SER A 307 -4.49 13.96 30.46
CA SER A 307 -3.38 14.38 31.31
C SER A 307 -3.83 14.54 32.78
N MET A 308 -2.89 14.39 33.72
CA MET A 308 -3.16 14.55 35.14
C MET A 308 -3.69 15.96 35.48
N ALA A 309 -3.04 17.01 34.95
CA ALA A 309 -3.47 18.39 35.15
C ALA A 309 -4.89 18.63 34.59
N LYS A 310 -5.25 17.94 33.49
CA LYS A 310 -6.59 18.08 32.92
C LYS A 310 -7.67 17.36 33.72
N MET A 311 -7.35 16.20 34.28
CA MET A 311 -8.25 15.50 35.21
C MET A 311 -8.51 16.33 36.47
N GLU A 312 -7.48 16.97 37.03
CA GLU A 312 -7.64 17.90 38.17
C GLU A 312 -8.52 19.12 37.81
N GLU A 313 -8.31 19.75 36.64
CA GLU A 313 -9.13 20.88 36.18
C GLU A 313 -10.61 20.50 35.99
N LEU A 314 -10.88 19.29 35.51
CA LEU A 314 -12.23 18.76 35.29
C LEU A 314 -12.84 18.08 36.53
N GLN A 315 -12.10 17.97 37.63
CA GLN A 315 -12.48 17.27 38.87
C GLN A 315 -12.84 15.80 38.64
N LEU A 316 -12.04 15.10 37.82
CA LEU A 316 -12.17 13.69 37.47
C LEU A 316 -11.12 12.83 38.19
N PHE A 317 -11.53 11.67 38.68
CA PHE A 317 -10.65 10.63 39.22
C PHE A 317 -10.43 9.49 38.21
N ARG A 318 -9.39 8.68 38.44
CA ARG A 318 -9.11 7.51 37.61
C ARG A 318 -10.22 6.47 37.79
N GLY A 319 -10.85 6.07 36.69
CA GLY A 319 -11.99 5.16 36.69
C GLY A 319 -13.35 5.87 36.63
N ASP A 320 -13.39 7.20 36.72
CA ASP A 320 -14.64 7.95 36.57
C ASP A 320 -15.23 7.77 35.17
N THR A 321 -16.56 7.71 35.12
CA THR A 321 -17.31 7.60 33.87
C THR A 321 -17.71 8.98 33.37
N VAL A 322 -17.44 9.27 32.10
CA VAL A 322 -17.71 10.59 31.49
C VAL A 322 -18.58 10.49 30.26
N LEU A 323 -19.41 11.52 30.06
CA LEU A 323 -20.19 11.73 28.84
C LEU A 323 -19.39 12.60 27.86
N ILE A 324 -19.01 12.03 26.72
CA ILE A 324 -18.31 12.73 25.65
C ILE A 324 -19.35 13.16 24.60
N LYS A 325 -19.32 14.44 24.20
CA LYS A 325 -20.17 15.00 23.14
C LYS A 325 -19.37 15.27 21.89
N GLY A 326 -19.81 14.67 20.79
CA GLY A 326 -19.20 14.72 19.46
C GLY A 326 -19.97 15.62 18.49
N LYS A 327 -19.97 15.24 17.21
CA LYS A 327 -20.62 16.01 16.14
C LYS A 327 -22.05 15.54 15.89
N LYS A 328 -22.84 16.40 15.23
CA LYS A 328 -24.25 16.13 14.83
C LYS A 328 -25.20 15.72 15.98
N GLY A 329 -24.82 15.96 17.24
CA GLY A 329 -25.61 15.57 18.42
C GLY A 329 -25.34 14.15 18.92
N HIS A 330 -24.34 13.45 18.38
CA HIS A 330 -23.88 12.17 18.94
C HIS A 330 -23.07 12.39 20.22
N ASP A 331 -23.30 11.51 21.19
CA ASP A 331 -22.60 11.42 22.45
C ASP A 331 -22.37 9.95 22.83
N THR A 332 -21.32 9.66 23.60
CA THR A 332 -20.98 8.32 24.10
C THR A 332 -20.47 8.40 25.54
N VAL A 333 -20.35 7.26 26.21
CA VAL A 333 -19.95 7.16 27.61
C VAL A 333 -18.69 6.29 27.70
N CYS A 334 -17.64 6.81 28.36
CA CYS A 334 -16.35 6.13 28.49
C CYS A 334 -15.78 6.28 29.90
N VAL A 335 -14.85 5.41 30.25
CA VAL A 335 -14.05 5.47 31.49
C VAL A 335 -12.80 6.31 31.26
N VAL A 336 -12.43 7.16 32.22
CA VAL A 336 -11.23 8.00 32.16
C VAL A 336 -10.05 7.31 32.85
N LEU A 337 -8.93 7.23 32.12
CA LEU A 337 -7.61 6.91 32.68
C LEU A 337 -6.65 8.11 32.54
N GLN A 338 -5.61 8.09 33.37
CA GLN A 338 -4.51 9.06 33.34
C GLN A 338 -3.42 8.58 32.37
N ASP A 339 -2.87 9.48 31.55
CA ASP A 339 -1.70 9.26 30.70
C ASP A 339 -0.81 10.52 30.75
N GLU A 340 0.45 10.35 31.15
CA GLU A 340 1.41 11.45 31.32
C GLU A 340 1.97 11.98 29.98
N THR A 341 1.76 11.24 28.90
CA THR A 341 2.27 11.59 27.56
C THR A 341 1.27 12.38 26.71
N VAL A 342 0.14 12.78 27.30
CA VAL A 342 -0.98 13.51 26.65
C VAL A 342 -0.86 15.01 26.93
N ASP A 343 -1.13 15.86 25.94
CA ASP A 343 -1.19 17.32 26.10
C ASP A 343 -2.45 17.71 26.90
N ASP A 344 -2.36 18.72 27.76
CA ASP A 344 -3.48 19.19 28.59
C ASP A 344 -4.74 19.65 27.79
N ASN A 345 -4.58 19.87 26.47
CA ASN A 345 -5.64 20.23 25.55
C ASN A 345 -6.08 19.10 24.62
N SER A 346 -5.54 17.88 24.75
CA SER A 346 -5.97 16.71 23.97
C SER A 346 -6.62 15.61 24.83
N VAL A 347 -7.28 14.68 24.14
CA VAL A 347 -7.87 13.47 24.70
C VAL A 347 -7.61 12.32 23.74
N ARG A 348 -7.02 11.24 24.23
CA ARG A 348 -6.81 10.02 23.44
C ARG A 348 -8.03 9.12 23.52
N MET A 349 -8.49 8.63 22.36
CA MET A 349 -9.64 7.73 22.27
C MET A 349 -9.56 6.79 21.07
N ASN A 350 -10.01 5.54 21.26
CA ASN A 350 -9.96 4.52 20.22
C ASN A 350 -10.90 4.85 19.03
N LYS A 351 -10.62 4.28 17.84
CA LYS A 351 -11.37 4.38 16.58
C LYS A 351 -12.86 4.10 16.76
N VAL A 352 -13.22 3.16 17.63
CA VAL A 352 -14.61 2.86 18.04
C VAL A 352 -15.31 4.09 18.63
N VAL A 353 -14.69 4.72 19.64
CA VAL A 353 -15.20 5.95 20.29
C VAL A 353 -15.31 7.09 19.27
N ARG A 354 -14.29 7.26 18.42
CA ARG A 354 -14.28 8.28 17.35
C ARG A 354 -15.46 8.11 16.39
N LYS A 355 -15.74 6.87 15.95
CA LYS A 355 -16.87 6.54 15.07
C LYS A 355 -18.23 6.81 15.72
N ASN A 356 -18.46 6.34 16.95
CA ASN A 356 -19.72 6.57 17.69
C ASN A 356 -20.03 8.07 17.84
N LEU A 357 -19.00 8.90 18.06
CA LEU A 357 -19.09 10.35 18.16
C LEU A 357 -19.15 11.10 16.81
N ARG A 358 -18.95 10.39 15.69
CA ARG A 358 -18.73 10.93 14.34
C ARG A 358 -17.66 12.04 14.29
N VAL A 359 -16.54 11.82 14.98
CA VAL A 359 -15.35 12.70 14.99
C VAL A 359 -14.16 11.98 14.36
N ARG A 360 -13.21 12.73 13.82
CA ARG A 360 -11.92 12.23 13.33
C ARG A 360 -10.78 12.83 14.17
N LEU A 361 -9.55 12.38 13.98
CA LEU A 361 -8.39 12.96 14.67
C LEU A 361 -8.31 14.48 14.41
N GLY A 362 -7.84 15.25 15.40
CA GLY A 362 -7.76 16.72 15.37
C GLY A 362 -9.09 17.46 15.53
N ASP A 363 -10.24 16.77 15.62
CA ASP A 363 -11.53 17.40 15.96
C ASP A 363 -11.60 17.82 17.43
N VAL A 364 -12.59 18.65 17.78
CA VAL A 364 -12.82 19.07 19.17
C VAL A 364 -14.08 18.42 19.73
N VAL A 365 -13.95 17.70 20.84
CA VAL A 365 -15.04 17.10 21.62
C VAL A 365 -15.31 17.88 22.91
N GLY A 366 -16.49 17.68 23.51
CA GLY A 366 -16.84 18.19 24.83
C GLY A 366 -16.93 17.07 25.87
N ILE A 367 -16.11 17.09 26.91
CA ILE A 367 -16.16 16.13 28.01
C ILE A 367 -16.98 16.70 29.18
N HIS A 368 -17.88 15.89 29.72
CA HIS A 368 -18.66 16.21 30.91
C HIS A 368 -18.63 15.03 31.88
N THR A 369 -18.54 15.31 33.19
CA THR A 369 -18.78 14.32 34.24
C THR A 369 -20.13 13.63 34.01
N CYS A 370 -20.16 12.30 33.97
CA CYS A 370 -21.40 11.59 34.25
C CYS A 370 -21.60 11.58 35.78
N GLY A 371 -22.86 11.57 36.23
CA GLY A 371 -23.16 11.33 37.64
C GLY A 371 -23.12 9.84 37.95
N ASP A 372 -23.88 9.40 38.96
CA ASP A 372 -24.09 7.97 39.22
C ASP A 372 -24.67 7.28 37.96
N VAL A 373 -23.83 6.50 37.27
CA VAL A 373 -24.25 5.67 36.15
C VAL A 373 -24.84 4.37 36.71
N PRO A 374 -26.10 4.05 36.42
CA PRO A 374 -26.74 2.87 36.97
C PRO A 374 -26.19 1.58 36.36
N TYR A 375 -26.13 0.52 37.17
CA TYR A 375 -25.90 -0.83 36.66
C TYR A 375 -27.06 -1.27 35.76
N GLY A 376 -26.72 -1.95 34.66
CA GLY A 376 -27.68 -2.49 33.72
C GLY A 376 -28.41 -3.68 34.32
N LYS A 377 -29.73 -3.72 34.19
CA LYS A 377 -30.53 -4.94 34.41
C LYS A 377 -30.51 -5.83 33.18
N ARG A 378 -30.62 -5.20 32.01
CA ARG A 378 -30.70 -5.88 30.71
C ARG A 378 -30.08 -5.03 29.62
N ILE A 379 -29.34 -5.66 28.72
CA ILE A 379 -28.90 -5.05 27.45
C ILE A 379 -29.31 -5.96 26.29
N HIS A 380 -29.67 -5.36 25.15
CA HIS A 380 -29.92 -6.07 23.90
C HIS A 380 -28.86 -5.61 22.88
N VAL A 381 -28.05 -6.57 22.45
CA VAL A 381 -26.95 -6.38 21.51
C VAL A 381 -27.15 -7.29 20.31
N LEU A 382 -26.98 -6.77 19.10
CA LEU A 382 -27.08 -7.56 17.87
C LEU A 382 -25.82 -7.37 17.03
N PRO A 383 -25.32 -8.42 16.35
CA PRO A 383 -24.21 -8.30 15.42
C PRO A 383 -24.59 -7.51 14.16
N ILE A 384 -23.60 -6.93 13.50
CA ILE A 384 -23.75 -6.38 12.14
C ILE A 384 -23.65 -7.53 11.13
N ASP A 385 -24.55 -7.54 10.15
CA ASP A 385 -24.70 -8.60 9.14
C ASP A 385 -23.38 -8.95 8.42
N ASP A 386 -22.67 -7.95 7.90
CA ASP A 386 -21.42 -8.15 7.15
C ASP A 386 -20.21 -8.57 8.01
N THR A 387 -20.33 -8.59 9.35
CA THR A 387 -19.25 -9.02 10.26
C THR A 387 -19.39 -10.47 10.77
N ILE A 388 -20.49 -11.15 10.47
CA ILE A 388 -20.72 -12.55 10.87
C ILE A 388 -20.79 -13.54 9.69
N GLU A 389 -20.56 -13.08 8.46
CA GLU A 389 -20.49 -13.96 7.29
C GLU A 389 -19.39 -15.02 7.49
N GLY A 390 -19.78 -16.30 7.47
CA GLY A 390 -18.87 -17.44 7.65
C GLY A 390 -18.71 -17.97 9.08
N VAL A 391 -19.28 -17.32 10.11
CA VAL A 391 -19.17 -17.76 11.51
C VAL A 391 -20.52 -18.24 12.05
N SER A 392 -20.53 -19.44 12.62
CA SER A 392 -21.71 -20.07 13.24
C SER A 392 -21.53 -20.30 14.75
N GLY A 393 -22.58 -20.81 15.39
CA GLY A 393 -22.57 -21.18 16.81
C GLY A 393 -22.93 -20.05 17.78
N ASN A 394 -22.52 -20.21 19.04
CA ASN A 394 -22.93 -19.35 20.15
C ASN A 394 -22.04 -18.10 20.30
N LEU A 395 -22.40 -17.03 19.60
CA LEU A 395 -21.70 -15.74 19.65
C LEU A 395 -21.62 -15.13 21.06
N PHE A 396 -22.53 -15.48 21.98
CA PHE A 396 -22.52 -14.92 23.33
C PHE A 396 -21.35 -15.41 24.17
N ASP A 397 -21.18 -16.73 24.26
CA ASP A 397 -20.14 -17.33 25.11
C ASP A 397 -18.73 -17.06 24.57
N VAL A 398 -18.56 -17.00 23.23
CA VAL A 398 -17.26 -16.73 22.59
C VAL A 398 -16.92 -15.23 22.59
N TYR A 399 -17.82 -14.34 22.17
CA TYR A 399 -17.48 -12.91 22.01
C TYR A 399 -17.92 -12.05 23.20
N LEU A 400 -19.21 -12.05 23.52
CA LEU A 400 -19.79 -11.05 24.44
C LEU A 400 -19.39 -11.30 25.89
N LYS A 401 -19.32 -12.55 26.31
CA LYS A 401 -18.97 -12.96 27.67
C LYS A 401 -17.56 -12.52 28.08
N PRO A 402 -16.46 -12.91 27.40
CA PRO A 402 -15.12 -12.43 27.77
C PRO A 402 -14.96 -10.91 27.63
N TYR A 403 -15.73 -10.26 26.74
CA TYR A 403 -15.68 -8.81 26.57
C TYR A 403 -16.25 -8.01 27.77
N PHE A 404 -17.28 -8.55 28.45
CA PHE A 404 -17.97 -7.88 29.57
C PHE A 404 -17.60 -8.40 30.96
N VAL A 405 -17.09 -9.63 31.10
CA VAL A 405 -16.67 -10.20 32.40
C VAL A 405 -15.60 -9.33 33.07
N GLU A 406 -15.85 -8.98 34.33
CA GLU A 406 -14.99 -8.15 35.22
C GLU A 406 -14.60 -6.75 34.72
N ALA A 407 -14.98 -6.36 33.49
CA ALA A 407 -14.55 -5.12 32.87
C ALA A 407 -15.41 -3.88 33.22
N TYR A 408 -16.59 -4.06 33.82
CA TYR A 408 -17.53 -2.99 34.22
C TYR A 408 -17.75 -1.90 33.13
N ARG A 409 -17.87 -2.33 31.86
CA ARG A 409 -17.89 -1.42 30.71
C ARG A 409 -19.17 -0.57 30.70
N PRO A 410 -19.08 0.78 30.57
CA PRO A 410 -20.24 1.60 30.27
C PRO A 410 -20.68 1.37 28.82
N VAL A 411 -21.98 1.21 28.61
CA VAL A 411 -22.60 1.07 27.28
C VAL A 411 -23.78 2.03 27.14
N LYS A 412 -24.04 2.47 25.90
CA LYS A 412 -25.11 3.41 25.57
C LYS A 412 -25.92 2.92 24.38
N LYS A 413 -27.24 3.15 24.42
CA LYS A 413 -28.16 2.79 23.34
C LYS A 413 -27.77 3.50 22.03
N GLY A 414 -27.54 2.70 20.99
CA GLY A 414 -27.13 3.13 19.65
C GLY A 414 -25.64 3.04 19.37
N ASP A 415 -24.79 2.77 20.36
CA ASP A 415 -23.35 2.70 20.16
C ASP A 415 -22.93 1.35 19.54
N LEU A 416 -21.84 1.40 18.76
CA LEU A 416 -21.15 0.22 18.20
C LEU A 416 -19.93 -0.11 19.04
N PHE A 417 -19.59 -1.40 19.14
CA PHE A 417 -18.31 -1.87 19.68
C PHE A 417 -17.79 -3.08 18.92
N LEU A 418 -16.47 -3.25 18.91
CA LEU A 418 -15.75 -4.29 18.16
C LEU A 418 -15.18 -5.32 19.13
N VAL A 419 -15.46 -6.60 18.92
CA VAL A 419 -14.86 -7.69 19.72
C VAL A 419 -13.93 -8.51 18.83
N ARG A 420 -12.64 -8.52 19.14
CA ARG A 420 -11.62 -9.33 18.47
C ARG A 420 -11.42 -10.63 19.26
N GLN A 421 -12.06 -11.72 18.86
CA GLN A 421 -11.90 -13.05 19.45
C GLN A 421 -11.88 -14.10 18.34
N ALA A 422 -11.40 -15.32 18.62
CA ALA A 422 -11.55 -16.48 17.74
C ALA A 422 -11.07 -16.23 16.29
N MET A 423 -9.94 -15.53 16.13
CA MET A 423 -9.33 -15.13 14.85
C MET A 423 -10.20 -14.24 13.92
N HIS A 424 -11.42 -13.87 14.32
CA HIS A 424 -12.39 -13.18 13.48
C HIS A 424 -13.10 -12.04 14.23
N PRO A 425 -12.89 -10.76 13.87
CA PRO A 425 -13.45 -9.62 14.60
C PRO A 425 -14.93 -9.37 14.24
N VAL A 426 -15.79 -9.22 15.24
CA VAL A 426 -17.25 -9.01 15.07
C VAL A 426 -17.66 -7.65 15.64
N GLU A 427 -18.50 -6.91 14.89
CA GLU A 427 -19.12 -5.67 15.37
C GLU A 427 -20.49 -5.95 15.98
N PHE A 428 -20.72 -5.39 17.17
CA PHE A 428 -22.00 -5.45 17.85
C PHE A 428 -22.58 -4.05 18.05
N LYS A 429 -23.90 -3.94 17.89
CA LYS A 429 -24.67 -2.73 18.11
C LYS A 429 -25.53 -2.87 19.36
N VAL A 430 -25.46 -1.88 20.24
CA VAL A 430 -26.33 -1.80 21.43
C VAL A 430 -27.71 -1.29 20.98
N VAL A 431 -28.65 -2.20 20.75
CA VAL A 431 -30.01 -1.90 20.30
C VAL A 431 -30.82 -1.27 21.43
N GLU A 432 -30.69 -1.79 22.65
CA GLU A 432 -31.43 -1.31 23.82
C GLU A 432 -30.66 -1.53 25.13
N THR A 433 -30.88 -0.65 26.09
CA THR A 433 -30.34 -0.72 27.45
C THR A 433 -31.47 -0.48 28.47
N GLU A 434 -31.49 -1.26 29.54
CA GLU A 434 -32.35 -1.04 30.71
C GLU A 434 -31.46 -0.87 31.96
N PRO A 435 -31.36 0.35 32.54
CA PRO A 435 -32.05 1.59 32.14
C PRO A 435 -31.42 2.29 30.92
N ALA A 436 -32.26 3.05 30.20
CA ALA A 436 -31.84 3.92 29.10
C ALA A 436 -31.52 5.35 29.62
N PRO A 437 -30.63 6.12 28.96
CA PRO A 437 -29.97 5.81 27.69
C PRO A 437 -28.63 5.07 27.81
N TYR A 438 -28.03 5.00 29.00
CA TYR A 438 -26.74 4.35 29.25
C TYR A 438 -26.74 3.62 30.60
N CYS A 439 -25.90 2.59 30.72
CA CYS A 439 -25.72 1.79 31.93
C CYS A 439 -24.33 1.14 31.98
N ILE A 440 -23.86 0.74 33.16
CA ILE A 440 -22.66 -0.10 33.33
C ILE A 440 -23.07 -1.56 33.28
N VAL A 441 -22.39 -2.37 32.45
CA VAL A 441 -22.58 -3.83 32.42
C VAL A 441 -21.83 -4.43 33.62
N ALA A 442 -22.58 -5.07 34.52
CA ALA A 442 -22.08 -5.74 35.71
C ALA A 442 -22.36 -7.26 35.60
N PRO A 443 -21.78 -8.12 36.47
CA PRO A 443 -21.97 -9.57 36.40
C PRO A 443 -23.42 -10.06 36.58
N ASP A 444 -24.33 -9.21 37.07
CA ASP A 444 -25.77 -9.46 37.20
C ASP A 444 -26.61 -8.91 36.03
N THR A 445 -26.00 -8.19 35.08
CA THR A 445 -26.68 -7.68 33.88
C THR A 445 -27.02 -8.78 32.90
N ILE A 446 -28.30 -8.91 32.51
CA ILE A 446 -28.74 -9.92 31.53
C ILE A 446 -28.46 -9.41 30.11
N ILE A 447 -27.61 -10.13 29.37
CA ILE A 447 -27.24 -9.80 27.99
C ILE A 447 -28.09 -10.64 27.03
N HIS A 448 -28.87 -10.00 26.16
CA HIS A 448 -29.60 -10.66 25.08
C HIS A 448 -28.90 -10.44 23.74
N CYS A 449 -28.66 -11.54 23.01
CA CYS A 449 -28.05 -11.56 21.68
C CYS A 449 -28.96 -12.17 20.60
N GLU A 450 -30.20 -12.55 20.94
CA GLU A 450 -31.16 -13.14 20.02
C GLU A 450 -31.81 -12.08 19.11
N GLY A 451 -31.81 -12.32 17.80
CA GLY A 451 -32.46 -11.48 16.78
C GLY A 451 -31.86 -11.69 15.38
N GLU A 452 -32.45 -11.06 14.36
CA GLU A 452 -31.82 -10.95 13.04
C GLU A 452 -30.66 -9.92 13.10
N PRO A 453 -29.54 -10.16 12.38
CA PRO A 453 -28.42 -9.22 12.31
C PRO A 453 -28.82 -7.84 11.76
N VAL A 454 -28.14 -6.78 12.23
CA VAL A 454 -28.45 -5.41 11.83
C VAL A 454 -27.71 -5.05 10.53
N ARG A 455 -28.45 -4.57 9.52
CA ARG A 455 -27.87 -4.11 8.25
C ARG A 455 -27.18 -2.75 8.38
N ARG A 456 -26.06 -2.59 7.68
CA ARG A 456 -25.16 -1.41 7.74
C ARG A 456 -25.62 -0.15 6.96
N GLU A 457 -26.88 -0.08 6.50
CA GLU A 457 -27.35 0.84 5.44
C GLU A 457 -27.22 2.37 5.74
N ASP A 458 -26.92 2.79 6.98
CA ASP A 458 -26.81 4.20 7.41
C ASP A 458 -25.44 4.61 8.04
N GLU A 459 -24.44 3.71 8.07
CA GLU A 459 -23.21 3.85 8.88
C GLU A 459 -21.91 3.63 8.10
N GLU A 460 -20.86 4.42 8.40
CA GLU A 460 -19.51 4.27 7.80
C GLU A 460 -18.89 2.93 8.25
N LYS A 461 -18.21 2.17 7.36
CA LYS A 461 -17.57 0.89 7.73
C LYS A 461 -16.41 1.11 8.71
N MET A 462 -16.17 0.22 9.69
CA MET A 462 -14.96 0.33 10.55
C MET A 462 -13.72 -0.21 9.87
N ASP A 463 -13.91 -1.06 8.86
CA ASP A 463 -12.89 -1.77 8.07
C ASP A 463 -12.07 -0.84 7.16
N GLU A 464 -12.35 0.47 7.18
CA GLU A 464 -11.54 1.46 6.50
C GLU A 464 -10.19 1.64 7.22
N VAL A 465 -9.11 1.47 6.45
CA VAL A 465 -7.72 1.64 6.92
C VAL A 465 -7.54 3.02 7.56
N GLY A 466 -7.05 3.06 8.81
CA GLY A 466 -6.70 4.27 9.56
C GLY A 466 -5.22 4.32 9.89
N TYR A 467 -4.83 5.24 10.79
CA TYR A 467 -3.44 5.33 11.25
C TYR A 467 -3.03 4.21 12.21
N ASP A 468 -4.03 3.62 12.90
CA ASP A 468 -3.94 2.41 13.71
C ASP A 468 -3.51 1.16 12.92
N ASP A 469 -3.65 1.20 11.59
CA ASP A 469 -3.27 0.14 10.67
C ASP A 469 -1.84 0.32 10.09
N ILE A 470 -1.05 1.30 10.57
CA ILE A 470 0.29 1.62 10.07
C ILE A 470 1.35 1.55 11.18
N GLY A 471 2.24 0.56 11.10
CA GLY A 471 3.39 0.41 12.00
C GLY A 471 4.73 0.86 11.37
N GLY A 472 5.71 1.17 12.20
CA GLY A 472 7.12 1.31 11.80
C GLY A 472 7.48 2.53 10.94
N CYS A 473 6.56 3.46 10.76
CA CYS A 473 6.75 4.68 9.96
C CYS A 473 6.44 5.98 10.73
N ARG A 474 6.51 5.99 12.07
CA ARG A 474 6.04 7.12 12.92
C ARG A 474 6.61 8.49 12.50
N ARG A 475 7.89 8.57 12.15
CA ARG A 475 8.55 9.82 11.71
C ARG A 475 8.02 10.30 10.35
N GLN A 476 7.87 9.38 9.39
CA GLN A 476 7.33 9.65 8.06
C GLN A 476 5.85 10.04 8.16
N MET A 477 5.08 9.36 9.00
CA MET A 477 3.67 9.68 9.25
C MET A 477 3.49 11.07 9.84
N ALA A 478 4.33 11.50 10.80
CA ALA A 478 4.30 12.86 11.32
C ALA A 478 4.52 13.92 10.22
N GLN A 479 5.48 13.69 9.32
CA GLN A 479 5.73 14.56 8.16
C GLN A 479 4.53 14.59 7.19
N ILE A 480 3.89 13.44 6.95
CA ILE A 480 2.71 13.34 6.09
C ILE A 480 1.50 14.05 6.71
N ARG A 481 1.26 13.90 8.02
CA ARG A 481 0.23 14.67 8.74
C ARG A 481 0.47 16.18 8.60
N GLU A 482 1.69 16.67 8.85
CA GLU A 482 2.00 18.10 8.68
C GLU A 482 1.77 18.61 7.25
N MET A 483 2.18 17.83 6.23
CA MET A 483 2.12 18.27 4.83
C MET A 483 0.76 18.10 4.16
N ILE A 484 -0.08 17.17 4.61
CA ILE A 484 -1.35 16.81 3.93
C ILE A 484 -2.58 17.11 4.81
N GLU A 485 -2.56 16.75 6.09
CA GLU A 485 -3.71 16.94 6.98
C GLU A 485 -3.97 18.43 7.27
N LEU A 486 -2.93 19.20 7.60
CA LEU A 486 -3.06 20.63 7.90
C LEU A 486 -3.67 21.43 6.73
N PRO A 487 -3.22 21.30 5.47
CA PRO A 487 -3.87 21.98 4.33
C PRO A 487 -5.33 21.58 4.09
N LEU A 488 -5.67 20.30 4.26
CA LEU A 488 -7.02 19.78 3.96
C LEU A 488 -8.02 20.11 5.08
N ARG A 489 -7.62 20.00 6.36
CA ARG A 489 -8.47 20.32 7.52
C ARG A 489 -8.56 21.82 7.80
N HIS A 490 -7.51 22.60 7.52
CA HIS A 490 -7.48 24.04 7.78
C HIS A 490 -7.09 24.93 6.57
N PRO A 491 -7.81 24.86 5.41
CA PRO A 491 -7.49 25.68 4.23
C PRO A 491 -7.47 27.20 4.49
N THR A 492 -8.26 27.66 5.46
CA THR A 492 -8.32 29.07 5.87
C THR A 492 -7.03 29.57 6.52
N LEU A 493 -6.28 28.69 7.20
CA LEU A 493 -5.03 29.04 7.87
C LEU A 493 -3.96 29.40 6.83
N PHE A 494 -3.73 28.52 5.84
CA PHE A 494 -2.80 28.75 4.74
C PHE A 494 -3.18 29.99 3.91
N LYS A 495 -4.48 30.19 3.64
CA LYS A 495 -4.98 31.38 2.95
C LYS A 495 -4.66 32.69 3.69
N THR A 496 -4.75 32.70 5.02
CA THR A 496 -4.46 33.89 5.85
C THR A 496 -2.96 34.12 6.00
N LEU A 497 -2.16 33.05 6.14
CA LEU A 497 -0.71 33.12 6.25
C LEU A 497 -0.01 33.46 4.91
N GLY A 498 -0.70 33.31 3.78
CA GLY A 498 -0.13 33.52 2.44
C GLY A 498 0.88 32.45 2.01
N VAL A 499 1.04 31.40 2.81
CA VAL A 499 1.92 30.26 2.53
C VAL A 499 1.19 29.30 1.59
N LYS A 500 1.88 28.89 0.52
CA LYS A 500 1.35 27.88 -0.42
C LYS A 500 1.52 26.50 0.22
N PRO A 501 0.46 25.68 0.35
CA PRO A 501 0.63 24.28 0.75
C PRO A 501 1.40 23.51 -0.34
N PRO A 502 2.04 22.37 0.01
CA PRO A 502 2.66 21.50 -0.98
C PRO A 502 1.60 20.96 -1.94
N ARG A 503 1.99 20.72 -3.19
CA ARG A 503 1.07 20.22 -4.23
C ARG A 503 1.22 18.73 -4.45
N GLY A 504 2.44 18.23 -4.35
CA GLY A 504 2.79 16.85 -4.63
C GLY A 504 3.72 16.28 -3.58
N VAL A 505 3.32 15.15 -2.99
CA VAL A 505 4.16 14.34 -2.10
C VAL A 505 4.54 13.05 -2.83
N LEU A 506 5.83 12.80 -3.01
CA LEU A 506 6.36 11.57 -3.59
C LEU A 506 6.78 10.63 -2.46
N LEU A 507 6.05 9.52 -2.30
CA LEU A 507 6.44 8.39 -1.44
C LEU A 507 7.34 7.47 -2.27
N TYR A 508 8.54 7.18 -1.77
CA TYR A 508 9.44 6.20 -2.39
C TYR A 508 9.99 5.23 -1.35
N GLY A 509 10.49 4.08 -1.80
CA GLY A 509 11.00 3.02 -0.93
C GLY A 509 10.73 1.64 -1.54
N PRO A 510 11.18 0.54 -0.91
CA PRO A 510 11.02 -0.82 -1.46
C PRO A 510 9.54 -1.21 -1.68
N PRO A 511 9.25 -2.16 -2.60
CA PRO A 511 7.90 -2.72 -2.72
C PRO A 511 7.47 -3.34 -1.38
N GLY A 512 6.19 -3.25 -1.05
CA GLY A 512 5.66 -3.80 0.21
C GLY A 512 5.91 -2.97 1.48
N SER A 513 6.54 -1.79 1.39
CA SER A 513 6.73 -0.89 2.56
C SER A 513 5.50 -0.08 2.99
N GLY A 514 4.31 -0.37 2.43
CA GLY A 514 3.04 0.25 2.88
C GLY A 514 2.69 1.60 2.24
N LYS A 515 3.40 2.08 1.21
CA LYS A 515 3.13 3.36 0.51
C LYS A 515 1.65 3.60 0.16
N THR A 516 0.99 2.60 -0.43
CA THR A 516 -0.44 2.63 -0.81
C THR A 516 -1.38 2.62 0.40
N LEU A 517 -0.99 1.93 1.48
CA LEU A 517 -1.75 1.84 2.72
C LEU A 517 -1.72 3.18 3.47
N ILE A 518 -0.55 3.82 3.55
CA ILE A 518 -0.35 5.18 4.07
C ILE A 518 -1.27 6.18 3.38
N ALA A 519 -1.30 6.20 2.04
CA ALA A 519 -2.13 7.15 1.30
C ALA A 519 -3.64 6.96 1.54
N ARG A 520 -4.10 5.71 1.67
CA ARG A 520 -5.50 5.39 2.01
C ARG A 520 -5.84 5.85 3.44
N ALA A 521 -5.00 5.51 4.42
CA ALA A 521 -5.20 5.92 5.80
C ALA A 521 -5.30 7.44 5.98
N VAL A 522 -4.42 8.20 5.29
CA VAL A 522 -4.45 9.67 5.32
C VAL A 522 -5.75 10.20 4.72
N ALA A 523 -6.28 9.62 3.65
CA ALA A 523 -7.54 10.05 3.06
C ALA A 523 -8.73 9.76 3.98
N ASN A 524 -8.78 8.57 4.56
CA ASN A 524 -9.84 8.14 5.48
C ASN A 524 -9.84 8.99 6.77
N GLU A 525 -8.67 9.19 7.42
CA GLU A 525 -8.57 10.02 8.63
C GLU A 525 -8.77 11.51 8.33
N THR A 526 -8.35 12.04 7.17
CA THR A 526 -8.68 13.42 6.81
C THR A 526 -10.16 13.61 6.45
N GLY A 527 -10.83 12.55 5.96
CA GLY A 527 -12.17 12.61 5.39
C GLY A 527 -12.20 13.24 3.99
N ALA A 528 -11.09 13.18 3.26
CA ALA A 528 -10.96 13.71 1.90
C ALA A 528 -11.32 12.65 0.85
N PHE A 529 -11.87 13.07 -0.29
CA PHE A 529 -12.19 12.16 -1.39
C PHE A 529 -10.90 11.52 -1.97
N PHE A 530 -10.80 10.20 -1.91
CA PHE A 530 -9.64 9.44 -2.39
C PHE A 530 -9.84 8.97 -3.84
N PHE A 531 -8.96 9.38 -4.75
CA PHE A 531 -8.95 8.90 -6.13
C PHE A 531 -7.66 8.14 -6.43
N LEU A 532 -7.77 6.83 -6.62
CA LEU A 532 -6.65 5.95 -7.00
C LEU A 532 -6.43 5.99 -8.52
N ILE A 533 -5.18 6.20 -8.93
CA ILE A 533 -4.70 6.03 -10.29
C ILE A 533 -3.61 4.96 -10.25
N ASN A 534 -3.87 3.78 -10.82
CA ASN A 534 -2.87 2.73 -10.93
C ASN A 534 -2.06 2.91 -12.22
N GLY A 535 -0.73 2.94 -12.12
CA GLY A 535 0.15 3.28 -13.23
C GLY A 535 -0.05 2.43 -14.49
N PRO A 536 0.06 1.09 -14.39
CA PRO A 536 -0.20 0.18 -15.52
C PRO A 536 -1.63 0.25 -16.08
N GLU A 537 -2.63 0.59 -15.28
CA GLU A 537 -4.03 0.67 -15.71
C GLU A 537 -4.29 1.85 -16.67
N ILE A 538 -3.57 2.96 -16.46
CA ILE A 538 -3.61 4.12 -17.38
C ILE A 538 -2.95 3.80 -18.73
N MET A 539 -2.05 2.81 -18.80
CA MET A 539 -1.24 2.49 -19.98
C MET A 539 -1.99 1.63 -21.02
N SER A 540 -3.05 2.20 -21.59
CA SER A 540 -3.83 1.64 -22.70
C SER A 540 -3.07 1.64 -24.04
N LYS A 541 -3.39 0.67 -24.91
CA LYS A 541 -2.87 0.58 -26.29
C LYS A 541 -3.51 1.60 -27.25
N MET A 542 -4.58 2.29 -26.86
CA MET A 542 -5.27 3.27 -27.72
C MET A 542 -4.78 4.69 -27.43
N ALA A 543 -4.12 5.31 -28.42
CA ALA A 543 -3.51 6.62 -28.29
C ALA A 543 -4.54 7.71 -27.90
N GLY A 544 -4.23 8.45 -26.83
CA GLY A 544 -5.07 9.55 -26.31
C GLY A 544 -6.09 9.15 -25.23
N GLU A 545 -6.39 7.86 -25.06
CA GLU A 545 -7.28 7.38 -24.01
C GLU A 545 -6.67 7.61 -22.62
N SER A 546 -5.41 7.22 -22.44
CA SER A 546 -4.61 7.46 -21.23
C SER A 546 -4.57 8.93 -20.80
N GLU A 547 -4.38 9.84 -21.77
CA GLU A 547 -4.38 11.29 -21.54
C GLU A 547 -5.75 11.81 -21.11
N SER A 548 -6.83 11.26 -21.69
CA SER A 548 -8.21 11.59 -21.32
C SER A 548 -8.54 11.11 -19.91
N ASN A 549 -8.14 9.89 -19.55
CA ASN A 549 -8.41 9.31 -18.24
C ASN A 549 -7.65 10.05 -17.12
N LEU A 550 -6.38 10.40 -17.33
CA LEU A 550 -5.64 11.29 -16.42
C LEU A 550 -6.32 12.65 -16.24
N ARG A 551 -6.84 13.25 -17.32
CA ARG A 551 -7.55 14.54 -17.23
C ARG A 551 -8.85 14.43 -16.43
N LYS A 552 -9.66 13.38 -16.69
CA LYS A 552 -10.90 13.12 -15.94
C LYS A 552 -10.64 12.94 -14.44
N ALA A 553 -9.62 12.15 -14.08
CA ALA A 553 -9.25 11.91 -12.68
C ALA A 553 -8.95 13.23 -11.92
N PHE A 554 -8.17 14.13 -12.52
CA PHE A 554 -7.88 15.45 -11.94
C PHE A 554 -9.11 16.36 -11.89
N GLU A 555 -9.98 16.34 -12.91
CA GLU A 555 -11.23 17.11 -12.92
C GLU A 555 -12.28 16.59 -11.93
N GLU A 556 -12.30 15.29 -11.64
CA GLU A 556 -13.19 14.66 -10.67
C GLU A 556 -12.73 14.96 -9.24
N ALA A 557 -11.44 14.87 -8.96
CA ALA A 557 -10.86 15.31 -7.69
C ALA A 557 -11.06 16.82 -7.44
N GLU A 558 -10.97 17.69 -8.46
CA GLU A 558 -11.27 19.12 -8.30
C GLU A 558 -12.76 19.39 -7.98
N LYS A 559 -13.69 18.52 -8.42
CA LYS A 559 -15.12 18.62 -8.09
C LYS A 559 -15.43 18.14 -6.67
N ASN A 560 -14.78 17.07 -6.23
CA ASN A 560 -15.00 16.42 -4.94
C ASN A 560 -14.09 16.96 -3.81
N ALA A 561 -13.53 18.16 -3.99
CA ALA A 561 -12.64 18.80 -3.04
C ALA A 561 -13.27 18.99 -1.63
N PRO A 562 -12.53 18.74 -0.52
CA PRO A 562 -11.11 18.35 -0.44
C PRO A 562 -10.84 16.92 -0.90
N ALA A 563 -9.78 16.72 -1.67
CA ALA A 563 -9.49 15.44 -2.33
C ALA A 563 -7.99 15.10 -2.35
N ILE A 564 -7.69 13.80 -2.40
CA ILE A 564 -6.34 13.24 -2.56
C ILE A 564 -6.33 12.38 -3.82
N ILE A 565 -5.47 12.73 -4.79
CA ILE A 565 -5.18 11.88 -5.95
C ILE A 565 -3.94 11.05 -5.60
N PHE A 566 -4.07 9.73 -5.51
CA PHE A 566 -2.94 8.83 -5.31
C PHE A 566 -2.57 8.12 -6.61
N ILE A 567 -1.35 8.35 -7.10
CA ILE A 567 -0.80 7.74 -8.30
C ILE A 567 0.19 6.65 -7.88
N ASP A 568 -0.23 5.39 -7.95
CA ASP A 568 0.66 4.25 -7.69
C ASP A 568 1.51 3.91 -8.91
N GLU A 569 2.70 3.34 -8.67
CA GLU A 569 3.71 3.03 -9.69
C GLU A 569 3.95 4.16 -10.71
N ILE A 570 4.12 5.40 -10.24
CA ILE A 570 4.21 6.60 -11.10
C ILE A 570 5.36 6.52 -12.13
N ASP A 571 6.39 5.73 -11.88
CA ASP A 571 7.47 5.50 -12.84
C ASP A 571 7.08 4.66 -14.08
N SER A 572 5.93 3.96 -14.05
CA SER A 572 5.31 3.36 -15.24
C SER A 572 4.63 4.40 -16.15
N ILE A 573 3.97 5.42 -15.56
CA ILE A 573 3.33 6.51 -16.30
C ILE A 573 4.36 7.51 -16.81
N ALA A 574 5.39 7.79 -16.00
CA ALA A 574 6.33 8.88 -16.21
C ALA A 574 7.82 8.49 -16.10
N PRO A 575 8.30 7.51 -16.89
CA PRO A 575 9.71 7.16 -16.97
C PRO A 575 10.56 8.28 -17.58
N LYS A 576 11.89 8.19 -17.41
CA LYS A 576 12.87 9.07 -18.07
C LYS A 576 12.72 9.05 -19.59
N ARG A 577 12.46 10.23 -20.17
CA ARG A 577 12.30 10.48 -21.63
C ARG A 577 13.38 9.87 -22.53
N GLU A 578 14.60 9.75 -22.02
CA GLU A 578 15.76 9.17 -22.71
C GLU A 578 15.67 7.65 -22.85
N LYS A 579 15.04 6.96 -21.88
CA LYS A 579 14.76 5.51 -21.94
C LYS A 579 13.45 5.20 -22.68
N THR A 580 12.53 6.15 -22.75
CA THR A 580 11.26 6.03 -23.46
C THR A 580 11.43 6.02 -24.98
N ASN A 581 11.14 4.87 -25.60
CA ASN A 581 11.10 4.72 -27.05
C ASN A 581 9.74 5.10 -27.67
N GLY A 582 8.65 5.06 -26.89
CA GLY A 582 7.29 5.35 -27.36
C GLY A 582 6.94 6.85 -27.37
N GLU A 583 6.34 7.34 -28.47
CA GLU A 583 5.83 8.72 -28.50
C GLU A 583 4.66 8.93 -27.52
N VAL A 584 3.79 7.93 -27.38
CA VAL A 584 2.60 7.96 -26.51
C VAL A 584 3.00 8.18 -25.04
N GLU A 585 3.98 7.44 -24.53
CA GLU A 585 4.55 7.64 -23.19
C GLU A 585 5.01 9.10 -22.98
N ARG A 586 5.78 9.68 -23.92
CA ARG A 586 6.27 11.07 -23.81
C ARG A 586 5.13 12.08 -23.74
N ARG A 587 4.00 11.83 -24.42
CA ARG A 587 2.80 12.66 -24.35
C ARG A 587 2.10 12.51 -23.01
N ILE A 588 1.94 11.29 -22.50
CA ILE A 588 1.39 11.00 -21.17
C ILE A 588 2.19 11.72 -20.07
N VAL A 589 3.52 11.63 -20.09
CA VAL A 589 4.40 12.38 -19.16
C VAL A 589 4.14 13.88 -19.26
N SER A 590 4.06 14.41 -20.48
CA SER A 590 3.84 15.85 -20.71
C SER A 590 2.45 16.32 -20.25
N GLN A 591 1.43 15.46 -20.40
CA GLN A 591 0.07 15.72 -19.93
C GLN A 591 0.00 15.69 -18.40
N LEU A 592 0.65 14.74 -17.73
CA LEU A 592 0.73 14.71 -16.26
C LEU A 592 1.44 15.95 -15.69
N LEU A 593 2.56 16.36 -16.29
CA LEU A 593 3.26 17.59 -15.90
C LEU A 593 2.35 18.84 -16.05
N THR A 594 1.57 18.89 -17.12
CA THR A 594 0.61 19.99 -17.37
C THR A 594 -0.53 20.01 -16.35
N LEU A 595 -1.04 18.83 -15.94
CA LEU A 595 -2.07 18.72 -14.89
C LEU A 595 -1.54 19.18 -13.53
N MET A 596 -0.34 18.72 -13.13
CA MET A 596 0.31 19.14 -11.87
C MET A 596 0.55 20.65 -11.81
N ASP A 597 1.02 21.25 -12.90
CA ASP A 597 1.21 22.71 -12.98
C ASP A 597 -0.14 23.45 -12.90
N GLY A 598 -1.16 22.91 -13.59
CA GLY A 598 -2.51 23.45 -13.71
C GLY A 598 -3.37 23.41 -12.44
N LEU A 599 -2.97 22.66 -11.40
CA LEU A 599 -3.70 22.59 -10.12
C LEU A 599 -3.92 23.98 -9.51
N LYS A 600 -5.17 24.43 -9.45
CA LYS A 600 -5.53 25.75 -8.89
C LYS A 600 -5.31 25.74 -7.39
N GLN A 601 -4.64 26.77 -6.84
CA GLN A 601 -4.38 26.91 -5.38
C GLN A 601 -5.63 26.95 -4.49
N ARG A 602 -6.84 27.03 -5.07
CA ARG A 602 -8.12 27.06 -4.35
C ARG A 602 -8.82 25.70 -4.28
N ALA A 603 -8.35 24.71 -5.04
CA ALA A 603 -9.04 23.43 -5.19
C ALA A 603 -8.89 22.48 -3.99
N SER A 604 -7.97 22.73 -3.05
CA SER A 604 -7.72 21.82 -1.90
C SER A 604 -7.54 20.35 -2.33
N VAL A 605 -6.83 20.15 -3.45
CA VAL A 605 -6.43 18.84 -3.97
C VAL A 605 -4.94 18.67 -3.72
N VAL A 606 -4.55 17.53 -3.14
CA VAL A 606 -3.16 17.10 -2.97
C VAL A 606 -2.91 15.88 -3.85
N VAL A 607 -1.78 15.83 -4.53
CA VAL A 607 -1.36 14.64 -5.29
C VAL A 607 -0.30 13.89 -4.51
N ILE A 608 -0.48 12.60 -4.34
CA ILE A 608 0.51 11.70 -3.75
C ILE A 608 0.96 10.74 -4.85
N GLY A 609 2.25 10.65 -5.12
CA GLY A 609 2.82 9.68 -6.05
C GLY A 609 3.55 8.59 -5.28
N ALA A 610 3.46 7.33 -5.68
CA ALA A 610 4.27 6.25 -5.13
C ALA A 610 5.18 5.64 -6.22
N THR A 611 6.42 5.35 -5.87
CA THR A 611 7.38 4.64 -6.72
C THR A 611 8.27 3.72 -5.90
N ASN A 612 8.79 2.66 -6.53
CA ASN A 612 9.87 1.85 -5.97
C ASN A 612 11.26 2.37 -6.34
N ARG A 613 11.37 3.21 -7.40
CA ARG A 613 12.64 3.62 -8.00
C ARG A 613 12.63 5.13 -8.33
N PRO A 614 12.93 6.05 -7.39
CA PRO A 614 12.87 7.50 -7.63
C PRO A 614 13.86 8.03 -8.69
N ASN A 615 14.73 7.16 -9.22
CA ASN A 615 15.69 7.43 -10.29
C ASN A 615 15.23 6.94 -11.67
N SER A 616 14.15 6.15 -11.80
CA SER A 616 13.58 5.74 -13.11
C SER A 616 12.66 6.80 -13.72
N MET A 617 11.99 7.59 -12.86
CA MET A 617 11.02 8.64 -13.21
C MET A 617 11.63 9.93 -13.79
N ASP A 618 10.83 10.69 -14.56
CA ASP A 618 11.23 11.96 -15.18
C ASP A 618 11.62 13.03 -14.13
N PRO A 619 12.87 13.56 -14.16
CA PRO A 619 13.33 14.60 -13.23
C PRO A 619 12.51 15.89 -13.24
N ALA A 620 11.69 16.13 -14.27
CA ALA A 620 10.77 17.26 -14.32
C ALA A 620 9.61 17.14 -13.31
N LEU A 621 9.24 15.92 -12.88
CA LEU A 621 8.20 15.70 -11.86
C LEU A 621 8.67 16.14 -10.47
N ARG A 622 9.96 15.96 -10.16
CA ARG A 622 10.61 16.30 -8.87
C ARG A 622 10.94 17.79 -8.70
N ARG A 623 10.32 18.66 -9.51
CA ARG A 623 10.55 20.12 -9.48
C ARG A 623 9.53 20.81 -8.59
N PHE A 624 9.96 21.88 -7.93
CA PHE A 624 9.11 22.70 -7.07
C PHE A 624 7.81 23.12 -7.77
N GLY A 625 6.67 22.91 -7.10
CA GLY A 625 5.32 23.12 -7.65
C GLY A 625 4.67 21.89 -8.28
N ARG A 626 5.39 20.76 -8.37
CA ARG A 626 4.87 19.43 -8.75
C ARG A 626 5.01 18.49 -7.56
N PHE A 627 5.87 17.47 -7.61
CA PHE A 627 6.31 16.76 -6.41
C PHE A 627 7.42 17.58 -5.75
N ASP A 628 7.01 18.51 -4.90
CA ASP A 628 7.89 19.41 -4.16
C ASP A 628 8.38 18.81 -2.82
N ARG A 629 7.84 17.66 -2.44
CA ARG A 629 8.22 16.89 -1.24
C ARG A 629 8.43 15.43 -1.60
N GLU A 630 9.49 14.85 -1.05
CA GLU A 630 9.86 13.44 -1.23
C GLU A 630 10.04 12.81 0.15
N ILE A 631 9.47 11.63 0.38
CA ILE A 631 9.47 10.93 1.67
C ILE A 631 9.90 9.48 1.45
N ASP A 632 10.94 9.08 2.20
CA ASP A 632 11.51 7.74 2.17
C ASP A 632 10.75 6.81 3.13
N ILE A 633 9.88 5.98 2.56
CA ILE A 633 9.18 4.87 3.23
C ILE A 633 10.06 3.63 3.09
N GLY A 634 11.20 3.66 3.80
CA GLY A 634 12.22 2.62 3.82
C GLY A 634 11.78 1.31 4.50
N VAL A 635 12.76 0.44 4.77
CA VAL A 635 12.55 -0.78 5.56
C VAL A 635 12.37 -0.39 7.04
N PRO A 636 11.39 -0.97 7.77
CA PRO A 636 11.20 -0.71 9.19
C PRO A 636 12.37 -1.20 10.06
N ASP A 637 12.66 -0.46 11.13
CA ASP A 637 13.56 -0.88 12.21
C ASP A 637 12.94 -2.00 13.07
N GLU A 638 13.67 -2.49 14.06
CA GLU A 638 13.20 -3.57 14.95
C GLU A 638 11.92 -3.19 15.69
N ASN A 639 11.88 -1.99 16.28
CA ASN A 639 10.67 -1.43 16.91
C ASN A 639 9.51 -1.30 15.91
N GLY A 640 9.80 -0.87 14.67
CA GLY A 640 8.80 -0.77 13.62
C GLY A 640 8.27 -2.12 13.14
N ARG A 641 9.11 -3.16 13.08
CA ARG A 641 8.67 -4.54 12.80
C ARG A 641 7.83 -5.09 13.95
N LEU A 642 8.14 -4.78 15.20
CA LEU A 642 7.31 -5.10 16.36
C LEU A 642 5.92 -4.42 16.29
N GLU A 643 5.87 -3.14 15.92
CA GLU A 643 4.58 -2.43 15.67
C GLU A 643 3.77 -3.10 14.56
N ILE A 644 4.40 -3.41 13.42
CA ILE A 644 3.75 -4.09 12.28
C ILE A 644 3.28 -5.50 12.66
N PHE A 645 4.09 -6.26 13.39
CA PHE A 645 3.74 -7.58 13.90
C PHE A 645 2.48 -7.52 14.76
N ARG A 646 2.42 -6.59 15.72
CA ARG A 646 1.25 -6.37 16.58
C ARG A 646 0.00 -5.99 15.77
N ILE A 647 0.15 -5.18 14.71
CA ILE A 647 -0.98 -4.81 13.83
C ILE A 647 -1.54 -6.03 13.08
N HIS A 648 -0.68 -6.92 12.57
CA HIS A 648 -1.15 -8.11 11.86
C HIS A 648 -1.67 -9.21 12.81
N THR A 649 -1.08 -9.33 14.00
CA THR A 649 -1.50 -10.32 15.01
C THR A 649 -2.67 -9.86 15.88
N ARG A 650 -3.09 -8.59 15.85
CA ARG A 650 -4.21 -8.06 16.69
C ARG A 650 -5.54 -8.82 16.61
N ASN A 651 -5.78 -9.50 15.49
CA ASN A 651 -6.97 -10.33 15.29
C ASN A 651 -6.69 -11.81 15.60
N MET A 652 -5.42 -12.23 15.61
CA MET A 652 -5.01 -13.62 15.82
C MET A 652 -4.96 -13.94 17.32
N LYS A 653 -5.42 -15.13 17.71
CA LYS A 653 -5.18 -15.65 19.04
C LYS A 653 -3.75 -16.18 19.10
N LEU A 654 -2.86 -15.46 19.79
CA LEU A 654 -1.50 -15.91 20.07
C LEU A 654 -1.49 -16.76 21.34
N ASP A 655 -0.58 -17.73 21.39
CA ASP A 655 -0.25 -18.47 22.62
C ASP A 655 0.69 -17.63 23.52
N ASP A 656 0.75 -17.94 24.82
CA ASP A 656 1.64 -17.29 25.78
C ASP A 656 3.13 -17.58 25.50
N ASP A 657 3.43 -18.60 24.68
CA ASP A 657 4.78 -18.95 24.23
C ASP A 657 5.39 -18.00 23.18
N VAL A 658 4.56 -17.14 22.57
CA VAL A 658 4.98 -16.26 21.48
C VAL A 658 5.79 -15.07 22.03
N ASP A 659 6.99 -14.87 21.48
CA ASP A 659 7.83 -13.71 21.77
C ASP A 659 7.86 -12.75 20.56
N PRO A 660 7.09 -11.65 20.60
CA PRO A 660 7.06 -10.66 19.52
C PRO A 660 8.39 -9.93 19.31
N GLU A 661 9.20 -9.76 20.35
CA GLU A 661 10.47 -9.03 20.29
C GLU A 661 11.53 -9.90 19.59
N LEU A 662 11.59 -11.20 19.92
CA LEU A 662 12.42 -12.16 19.20
C LEU A 662 12.05 -12.24 17.71
N ILE A 663 10.75 -12.28 17.37
CA ILE A 663 10.31 -12.26 15.96
C ILE A 663 10.70 -10.95 15.28
N ALA A 664 10.55 -9.80 15.94
CA ALA A 664 10.97 -8.51 15.39
C ALA A 664 12.48 -8.45 15.13
N ARG A 665 13.29 -9.07 15.98
CA ARG A 665 14.75 -9.19 15.81
C ARG A 665 15.13 -10.08 14.63
N ASP A 666 14.58 -11.29 14.57
CA ASP A 666 14.90 -12.29 13.54
C ASP A 666 14.41 -11.91 12.12
N THR A 667 13.45 -10.99 12.01
CA THR A 667 12.87 -10.50 10.74
C THR A 667 13.65 -9.33 10.11
N GLN A 668 14.96 -9.24 10.32
CA GLN A 668 15.75 -8.13 9.76
C GLN A 668 15.65 -8.05 8.23
N GLY A 669 15.38 -6.84 7.72
CA GLY A 669 15.19 -6.59 6.29
C GLY A 669 13.75 -6.77 5.79
N PHE A 670 12.84 -7.37 6.57
CA PHE A 670 11.44 -7.57 6.19
C PHE A 670 10.72 -6.22 6.07
N VAL A 671 9.95 -6.04 5.00
CA VAL A 671 9.00 -4.90 4.87
C VAL A 671 7.64 -5.27 5.46
N GLY A 672 6.73 -4.29 5.56
CA GLY A 672 5.38 -4.53 6.11
C GLY A 672 4.62 -5.68 5.43
N ALA A 673 4.72 -5.80 4.10
CA ALA A 673 4.14 -6.93 3.37
C ALA A 673 4.80 -8.29 3.68
N ASP A 674 6.10 -8.32 4.00
CA ASP A 674 6.78 -9.56 4.39
C ASP A 674 6.36 -9.99 5.80
N MET A 675 6.20 -9.03 6.73
CA MET A 675 5.66 -9.28 8.07
C MET A 675 4.20 -9.77 8.01
N ALA A 676 3.38 -9.18 7.14
CA ALA A 676 2.01 -9.63 6.88
C ALA A 676 1.99 -11.07 6.36
N ALA A 677 2.86 -11.39 5.39
CA ALA A 677 3.00 -12.74 4.85
C ALA A 677 3.49 -13.74 5.91
N LEU A 678 4.46 -13.35 6.75
CA LEU A 678 4.96 -14.17 7.86
C LEU A 678 3.84 -14.55 8.84
N CYS A 679 3.03 -13.56 9.27
CA CYS A 679 1.91 -13.81 10.17
C CYS A 679 0.82 -14.67 9.50
N THR A 680 0.62 -14.48 8.19
CA THR A 680 -0.34 -15.27 7.40
C THR A 680 0.11 -16.73 7.28
N GLU A 681 1.39 -17.00 6.99
CA GLU A 681 1.92 -18.37 6.92
C GLU A 681 1.94 -19.06 8.29
N ALA A 682 2.20 -18.32 9.38
CA ALA A 682 2.10 -18.86 10.74
C ALA A 682 0.65 -19.26 11.09
N ALA A 683 -0.34 -18.41 10.74
CA ALA A 683 -1.76 -18.74 10.90
C ALA A 683 -2.19 -19.91 10.01
N LEU A 684 -1.75 -19.95 8.74
CA LEU A 684 -2.02 -21.08 7.84
C LEU A 684 -1.40 -22.39 8.33
N GLN A 685 -0.24 -22.34 8.97
CA GLN A 685 0.37 -23.53 9.58
C GLN A 685 -0.46 -24.04 10.77
N CYS A 686 -0.93 -23.14 11.64
CA CYS A 686 -1.86 -23.48 12.71
C CYS A 686 -3.15 -24.13 12.17
N ILE A 687 -3.71 -23.58 11.08
CA ILE A 687 -4.91 -24.12 10.42
C ILE A 687 -4.62 -25.52 9.87
N ARG A 688 -3.51 -25.73 9.16
CA ARG A 688 -3.12 -27.05 8.60
C ARG A 688 -3.06 -28.15 9.66
N GLU A 689 -2.54 -27.85 10.85
CA GLU A 689 -2.46 -28.78 11.99
C GLU A 689 -3.83 -29.10 12.62
N LYS A 690 -4.87 -28.32 12.28
CA LYS A 690 -6.25 -28.49 12.74
C LYS A 690 -7.24 -28.88 11.63
N MET A 691 -6.78 -29.02 10.38
CA MET A 691 -7.66 -29.36 9.25
C MET A 691 -8.40 -30.69 9.42
N ASP A 692 -7.83 -31.67 10.14
CA ASP A 692 -8.51 -32.95 10.42
C ASP A 692 -9.71 -32.82 11.37
N VAL A 693 -9.88 -31.66 12.01
CA VAL A 693 -10.98 -31.35 12.97
C VAL A 693 -12.02 -30.41 12.37
N ILE A 694 -11.67 -29.69 11.30
CA ILE A 694 -12.55 -28.73 10.62
C ILE A 694 -13.21 -29.47 9.44
N ASP A 695 -14.55 -29.55 9.43
CA ASP A 695 -15.24 -30.05 8.24
C ASP A 695 -15.11 -29.02 7.11
N ILE A 696 -14.58 -29.45 5.96
CA ILE A 696 -14.33 -28.61 4.79
C ILE A 696 -15.57 -28.54 3.88
N GLU A 697 -16.57 -29.39 4.12
CA GLU A 697 -17.83 -29.40 3.35
C GLU A 697 -18.86 -28.36 3.86
N ASP A 698 -18.70 -27.85 5.09
CA ASP A 698 -19.59 -26.82 5.66
C ASP A 698 -19.21 -25.38 5.24
N GLU A 699 -20.21 -24.56 4.93
CA GLU A 699 -20.02 -23.15 4.51
C GLU A 699 -19.72 -22.19 5.69
N THR A 700 -19.80 -22.66 6.93
CA THR A 700 -19.60 -21.85 8.16
C THR A 700 -18.79 -22.61 9.21
N ILE A 701 -17.89 -21.92 9.92
CA ILE A 701 -17.09 -22.52 11.00
C ILE A 701 -17.66 -22.06 12.35
N ASP A 702 -17.84 -23.00 13.29
CA ASP A 702 -18.31 -22.68 14.64
C ASP A 702 -17.26 -21.89 15.43
N ALA A 703 -17.73 -20.80 16.07
CA ALA A 703 -16.89 -19.88 16.85
C ALA A 703 -16.11 -20.56 18.00
N GLU A 704 -16.62 -21.69 18.52
CA GLU A 704 -15.95 -22.47 19.58
C GLU A 704 -14.70 -23.20 19.05
N ILE A 705 -14.72 -23.70 17.81
CA ILE A 705 -13.55 -24.32 17.16
C ILE A 705 -12.51 -23.23 16.86
N LEU A 706 -12.96 -22.06 16.40
CA LEU A 706 -12.10 -20.91 16.15
C LEU A 706 -11.43 -20.39 17.43
N ASP A 707 -12.10 -20.39 18.58
CA ASP A 707 -11.48 -20.00 19.86
C ASP A 707 -10.50 -21.06 20.40
N ALA A 708 -10.67 -22.34 20.06
CA ALA A 708 -9.73 -23.40 20.43
C ALA A 708 -8.39 -23.35 19.67
N MET A 709 -8.26 -22.52 18.62
CA MET A 709 -7.02 -22.35 17.86
C MET A 709 -6.17 -21.22 18.42
N ALA A 710 -4.87 -21.48 18.62
CA ALA A 710 -3.87 -20.49 19.02
C ALA A 710 -2.59 -20.65 18.18
N VAL A 711 -1.99 -19.53 17.76
CA VAL A 711 -0.74 -19.51 17.01
C VAL A 711 0.44 -19.49 17.97
N THR A 712 1.33 -20.50 17.87
CA THR A 712 2.49 -20.68 18.74
C THR A 712 3.79 -20.14 18.12
N GLN A 713 4.84 -20.01 18.94
CA GLN A 713 6.19 -19.63 18.49
C GLN A 713 6.77 -20.64 17.50
N ALA A 714 6.34 -21.90 17.55
CA ALA A 714 6.74 -22.94 16.58
C ALA A 714 6.21 -22.63 15.16
N HIS A 715 4.97 -22.14 15.03
CA HIS A 715 4.41 -21.75 13.75
C HIS A 715 5.16 -20.56 13.14
N PHE A 716 5.58 -19.58 13.96
CA PHE A 716 6.41 -18.46 13.49
C PHE A 716 7.82 -18.90 13.06
N LYS A 717 8.45 -19.84 13.78
CA LYS A 717 9.74 -20.43 13.37
C LYS A 717 9.64 -21.19 12.04
N TYR A 718 8.54 -21.93 11.83
CA TYR A 718 8.27 -22.56 10.54
C TYR A 718 8.08 -21.52 9.43
N ALA A 719 7.25 -20.50 9.68
CA ALA A 719 6.97 -19.44 8.71
C ALA A 719 8.26 -18.66 8.33
N LEU A 720 9.15 -18.37 9.28
CA LEU A 720 10.46 -17.75 9.03
C LEU A 720 11.32 -18.58 8.06
N GLY A 721 11.28 -19.91 8.16
CA GLY A 721 12.02 -20.81 7.26
C GLY A 721 11.50 -20.86 5.82
N VAL A 722 10.25 -20.43 5.59
CA VAL A 722 9.60 -20.40 4.26
C VAL A 722 9.58 -18.98 3.69
N SER A 723 9.44 -17.96 4.54
CA SER A 723 9.33 -16.56 4.14
C SER A 723 10.66 -16.03 3.60
N ASN A 724 10.63 -15.51 2.36
CA ASN A 724 11.78 -14.86 1.75
C ASN A 724 11.50 -13.35 1.62
N PRO A 725 12.25 -12.46 2.31
CA PRO A 725 11.97 -11.02 2.33
C PRO A 725 12.04 -10.41 0.93
N SER A 726 11.03 -9.60 0.59
CA SER A 726 10.84 -9.02 -0.74
C SER A 726 11.90 -7.97 -1.08
N SER A 727 12.47 -7.33 -0.06
CA SER A 727 13.57 -6.35 -0.17
C SER A 727 14.89 -6.95 -0.71
N LEU A 728 15.13 -8.25 -0.49
CA LEU A 728 16.44 -8.88 -0.76
C LEU A 728 16.48 -9.65 -2.10
N ARG A 729 15.39 -9.67 -2.89
CA ARG A 729 15.21 -10.57 -4.05
C ARG A 729 15.94 -10.17 -5.35
N GLU A 730 16.31 -8.90 -5.55
CA GLU A 730 16.90 -8.42 -6.83
C GLU A 730 18.44 -8.32 -6.85
N THR A 731 19.10 -8.67 -5.74
CA THR A 731 20.53 -8.96 -5.55
C THR A 731 20.61 -9.26 -4.06
N THR A 732 21.18 -10.40 -3.64
CA THR A 732 21.11 -10.86 -2.24
C THR A 732 21.84 -9.90 -1.31
N VAL A 733 21.09 -8.95 -0.78
CA VAL A 733 21.42 -8.21 0.42
C VAL A 733 21.16 -9.19 1.57
N GLU A 734 22.16 -9.53 2.35
CA GLU A 734 22.02 -10.46 3.48
C GLU A 734 22.65 -9.84 4.73
N VAL A 735 22.18 -10.18 5.92
CA VAL A 735 22.99 -9.98 7.13
C VAL A 735 23.79 -11.26 7.33
N PRO A 736 25.12 -11.21 7.18
CA PRO A 736 25.94 -12.41 7.16
C PRO A 736 26.02 -13.00 8.57
N THR A 737 25.78 -14.30 8.70
CA THR A 737 25.85 -15.02 9.99
C THR A 737 27.27 -15.26 10.52
N VAL A 738 28.30 -14.80 9.79
CA VAL A 738 29.72 -14.97 10.14
C VAL A 738 30.07 -13.98 11.24
N THR A 739 30.58 -14.47 12.37
CA THR A 739 31.05 -13.64 13.50
C THR A 739 32.57 -13.56 13.53
N TRP A 740 33.15 -12.66 14.35
CA TRP A 740 34.59 -12.67 14.61
C TRP A 740 35.11 -14.01 15.17
N LYS A 741 34.25 -14.79 15.84
CA LYS A 741 34.57 -16.13 16.36
C LYS A 741 34.70 -17.19 15.27
N ASP A 742 34.23 -16.90 14.06
CA ASP A 742 34.37 -17.79 12.89
C ASP A 742 35.68 -17.52 12.12
N ILE A 743 36.40 -16.45 12.45
CA ILE A 743 37.66 -16.05 11.79
C ILE A 743 38.84 -16.22 12.77
N GLY A 744 39.68 -17.22 12.52
CA GLY A 744 40.90 -17.43 13.29
C GLY A 744 42.03 -16.48 12.90
N GLY A 745 42.65 -15.82 13.89
CA GLY A 745 43.78 -14.91 13.70
C GLY A 745 43.39 -13.53 13.14
N LEU A 746 44.38 -12.84 12.58
CA LEU A 746 44.24 -11.50 11.97
C LEU A 746 43.76 -10.39 12.93
N GLU A 747 44.05 -10.50 14.24
CA GLU A 747 43.52 -9.60 15.29
C GLU A 747 43.85 -8.11 15.08
N SER A 748 45.00 -7.79 14.47
CA SER A 748 45.34 -6.41 14.09
C SER A 748 44.40 -5.85 13.02
N VAL A 749 44.09 -6.65 12.00
CA VAL A 749 43.17 -6.30 10.91
C VAL A 749 41.72 -6.22 11.41
N LYS A 750 41.31 -7.10 12.33
CA LYS A 750 39.99 -7.00 12.98
C LYS A 750 39.84 -5.67 13.70
N ARG A 751 40.83 -5.27 14.51
CA ARG A 751 40.82 -3.98 15.22
C ARG A 751 40.77 -2.79 14.26
N GLU A 752 41.61 -2.78 13.23
CA GLU A 752 41.61 -1.73 12.20
C GLU A 752 40.23 -1.61 11.52
N LEU A 753 39.54 -2.73 11.25
CA LEU A 753 38.19 -2.69 10.68
C LEU A 753 37.11 -2.15 11.65
N LEU A 754 37.20 -2.44 12.94
CA LEU A 754 36.29 -1.86 13.94
C LEU A 754 36.49 -0.33 14.01
N GLU A 755 37.74 0.14 14.03
CA GLU A 755 38.07 1.57 14.01
C GLU A 755 37.56 2.30 12.75
N LEU A 756 37.56 1.63 11.60
CA LEU A 756 37.15 2.20 10.31
C LEU A 756 35.64 2.13 10.03
N VAL A 757 34.91 1.16 10.59
CA VAL A 757 33.48 0.93 10.29
C VAL A 757 32.58 1.24 11.47
N GLN A 758 32.92 0.76 12.67
CA GLN A 758 32.05 0.87 13.85
C GLN A 758 32.13 2.27 14.47
N TYR A 759 33.35 2.79 14.71
CA TYR A 759 33.51 4.09 15.37
C TYR A 759 32.86 5.28 14.65
N PRO A 760 32.85 5.38 13.30
CA PRO A 760 32.09 6.44 12.60
C PRO A 760 30.57 6.36 12.79
N VAL A 761 30.04 5.18 13.10
CA VAL A 761 28.59 4.92 13.27
C VAL A 761 28.18 5.14 14.71
N GLU A 762 28.96 4.65 15.68
CA GLU A 762 28.67 4.76 17.12
C GLU A 762 29.10 6.11 17.73
N HIS A 763 30.09 6.77 17.14
CA HIS A 763 30.69 8.00 17.68
C HIS A 763 30.85 9.14 16.65
N PRO A 764 29.81 9.50 15.88
CA PRO A 764 29.89 10.56 14.87
C PRO A 764 30.31 11.92 15.45
N GLU A 765 29.97 12.20 16.71
CA GLU A 765 30.34 13.42 17.43
C GLU A 765 31.85 13.58 17.63
N LYS A 766 32.59 12.46 17.75
CA LYS A 766 34.07 12.49 17.83
C LYS A 766 34.65 12.91 16.47
N PHE A 767 34.15 12.36 15.37
CA PHE A 767 34.60 12.72 14.02
C PHE A 767 34.30 14.18 13.68
N GLU A 768 33.11 14.68 14.01
CA GLU A 768 32.76 16.11 13.83
C GLU A 768 33.65 17.03 14.68
N LYS A 769 33.88 16.69 15.96
CA LYS A 769 34.77 17.45 16.86
C LYS A 769 36.19 17.60 16.33
N TYR A 770 36.73 16.58 15.67
CA TYR A 770 38.07 16.63 15.07
C TYR A 770 38.06 17.09 13.60
N GLY A 771 36.90 17.42 13.03
CA GLY A 771 36.76 17.85 11.63
C GLY A 771 37.14 16.77 10.61
N LEU A 772 37.11 15.50 11.01
CA LEU A 772 37.51 14.37 10.18
C LEU A 772 36.30 13.78 9.47
N SER A 773 36.37 13.66 8.14
CA SER A 773 35.46 12.78 7.41
C SER A 773 35.92 11.33 7.58
N PRO A 774 35.03 10.36 7.89
CA PRO A 774 35.41 8.96 7.89
C PRO A 774 35.82 8.49 6.49
N SER A 775 36.77 7.57 6.42
CA SER A 775 37.19 6.92 5.17
C SER A 775 36.03 6.11 4.59
N LYS A 776 35.78 6.28 3.28
CA LYS A 776 34.60 5.68 2.64
C LYS A 776 34.81 4.22 2.22
N GLY A 777 36.06 3.76 2.14
CA GLY A 777 36.30 2.37 1.78
C GLY A 777 37.72 1.85 1.95
N VAL A 778 37.79 0.52 1.95
CA VAL A 778 38.98 -0.31 2.19
C VAL A 778 39.26 -1.17 0.97
N LEU A 779 40.52 -1.33 0.59
CA LEU A 779 40.98 -2.38 -0.34
C LEU A 779 41.73 -3.46 0.43
N PHE A 780 41.12 -4.64 0.52
CA PHE A 780 41.76 -5.89 0.95
C PHE A 780 42.62 -6.46 -0.17
N TYR A 781 43.91 -6.65 0.09
CA TYR A 781 44.82 -7.34 -0.81
C TYR A 781 45.66 -8.39 -0.09
N GLY A 782 45.99 -9.48 -0.79
CA GLY A 782 46.74 -10.59 -0.22
C GLY A 782 46.51 -11.89 -0.98
N PRO A 783 47.08 -13.02 -0.52
CA PRO A 783 46.95 -14.30 -1.19
C PRO A 783 45.49 -14.78 -1.26
N PRO A 784 45.14 -15.64 -2.22
CA PRO A 784 43.85 -16.32 -2.23
C PRO A 784 43.69 -17.21 -0.98
N GLY A 785 42.45 -17.47 -0.58
CA GLY A 785 42.15 -18.36 0.54
C GLY A 785 42.48 -17.84 1.96
N CYS A 786 42.90 -16.59 2.11
CA CYS A 786 43.28 -16.00 3.41
C CYS A 786 42.15 -15.23 4.13
N GLY A 787 40.88 -15.51 3.80
CA GLY A 787 39.73 -15.01 4.58
C GLY A 787 39.21 -13.61 4.24
N LYS A 788 39.65 -12.96 3.15
CA LYS A 788 39.20 -11.61 2.72
C LYS A 788 37.67 -11.45 2.71
N THR A 789 36.97 -12.37 2.05
CA THR A 789 35.50 -12.42 1.96
C THR A 789 34.84 -12.68 3.31
N LEU A 790 35.46 -13.49 4.18
CA LEU A 790 34.95 -13.77 5.53
C LEU A 790 35.07 -12.54 6.44
N LEU A 791 36.20 -11.81 6.38
CA LEU A 791 36.39 -10.55 7.13
C LEU A 791 35.35 -9.50 6.75
N ALA A 792 35.07 -9.35 5.45
CA ALA A 792 34.02 -8.43 4.96
C ALA A 792 32.63 -8.81 5.50
N LYS A 793 32.33 -10.11 5.60
CA LYS A 793 31.10 -10.62 6.23
C LYS A 793 31.08 -10.37 7.75
N ALA A 794 32.17 -10.68 8.48
CA ALA A 794 32.20 -10.50 9.93
C ALA A 794 32.08 -9.03 10.37
N VAL A 795 32.72 -8.09 9.67
CA VAL A 795 32.57 -6.65 10.01
C VAL A 795 31.15 -6.14 9.74
N ALA A 796 30.47 -6.65 8.71
CA ALA A 796 29.07 -6.31 8.46
C ALA A 796 28.13 -6.85 9.54
N ASN A 797 28.37 -8.10 9.99
CA ASN A 797 27.60 -8.69 11.09
C ASN A 797 27.82 -7.95 12.41
N GLU A 798 29.06 -7.63 12.78
CA GLU A 798 29.34 -6.93 14.04
C GLU A 798 28.67 -5.55 14.08
N CYS A 799 28.69 -4.83 12.96
CA CYS A 799 28.00 -3.55 12.81
C CYS A 799 26.48 -3.67 12.58
N GLN A 800 25.92 -4.88 12.63
CA GLN A 800 24.51 -5.22 12.31
C GLN A 800 24.03 -4.60 10.98
N ALA A 801 24.95 -4.49 10.02
CA ALA A 801 24.77 -3.79 8.75
C ALA A 801 24.45 -4.77 7.61
N ASN A 802 23.64 -4.29 6.66
CA ASN A 802 23.29 -5.06 5.46
C ASN A 802 24.53 -5.30 4.58
N PHE A 803 24.80 -6.54 4.19
CA PHE A 803 25.93 -6.91 3.35
C PHE A 803 25.49 -7.13 1.90
N ILE A 804 26.15 -6.45 0.97
CA ILE A 804 25.94 -6.63 -0.48
C ILE A 804 27.24 -7.14 -1.07
N SER A 805 27.28 -8.42 -1.43
CA SER A 805 28.42 -9.03 -2.12
C SER A 805 28.23 -8.97 -3.63
N ILE A 806 29.23 -8.49 -4.35
CA ILE A 806 29.28 -8.48 -5.81
C ILE A 806 30.63 -8.99 -6.26
N LYS A 807 30.64 -10.00 -7.13
CA LYS A 807 31.86 -10.51 -7.73
C LYS A 807 32.14 -9.75 -9.02
N GLY A 808 33.41 -9.42 -9.28
CA GLY A 808 33.81 -8.73 -10.50
C GLY A 808 33.21 -9.29 -11.81
N PRO A 809 33.13 -10.61 -12.02
CA PRO A 809 32.47 -11.18 -13.21
C PRO A 809 30.97 -10.85 -13.34
N GLU A 810 30.23 -10.69 -12.24
CA GLU A 810 28.78 -10.40 -12.26
C GLU A 810 28.49 -9.04 -12.89
N LEU A 811 29.42 -8.07 -12.73
CA LEU A 811 29.37 -6.75 -13.38
C LEU A 811 29.66 -6.81 -14.89
N LEU A 812 30.22 -7.91 -15.40
CA LEU A 812 30.53 -8.12 -16.82
C LEU A 812 29.48 -8.98 -17.53
N THR A 813 28.87 -9.96 -16.85
CA THR A 813 28.01 -10.97 -17.51
C THR A 813 26.59 -10.51 -17.83
N MET A 814 26.11 -9.41 -17.24
CA MET A 814 24.72 -8.93 -17.39
C MET A 814 24.48 -8.11 -18.68
N TRP A 815 24.85 -8.70 -19.83
CA TRP A 815 24.64 -8.23 -21.20
C TRP A 815 25.47 -7.02 -21.69
N PHE A 816 25.85 -7.08 -22.97
CA PHE A 816 26.62 -6.05 -23.66
C PHE A 816 25.82 -4.75 -23.81
N GLY A 817 26.12 -3.75 -22.97
CA GLY A 817 25.63 -2.37 -23.11
C GLY A 817 24.97 -1.78 -21.86
N GLU A 818 24.53 -2.60 -20.92
CA GLU A 818 23.80 -2.13 -19.72
C GLU A 818 24.66 -2.06 -18.45
N SER A 819 25.90 -2.55 -18.50
CA SER A 819 26.79 -2.69 -17.33
C SER A 819 27.00 -1.41 -16.51
N GLU A 820 27.00 -0.22 -17.14
CA GLU A 820 27.04 1.06 -16.41
C GLU A 820 25.78 1.32 -15.58
N ALA A 821 24.59 1.01 -16.11
CA ALA A 821 23.33 1.20 -15.40
C ALA A 821 23.25 0.27 -14.18
N ASN A 822 23.77 -0.95 -14.30
CA ASN A 822 23.78 -1.94 -13.22
C ASN A 822 24.70 -1.51 -12.08
N VAL A 823 25.85 -0.87 -12.37
CA VAL A 823 26.69 -0.24 -11.31
C VAL A 823 25.91 0.85 -10.57
N ARG A 824 25.13 1.70 -11.26
CA ARG A 824 24.30 2.70 -10.58
C ARG A 824 23.23 2.06 -9.71
N GLU A 825 22.58 1.01 -10.21
CA GLU A 825 21.55 0.28 -9.47
C GLU A 825 22.10 -0.39 -8.20
N VAL A 826 23.30 -0.97 -8.28
CA VAL A 826 24.05 -1.51 -7.13
C VAL A 826 24.26 -0.45 -6.05
N PHE A 827 24.73 0.74 -6.42
CA PHE A 827 24.96 1.83 -5.47
C PHE A 827 23.65 2.46 -4.97
N ASP A 828 22.61 2.52 -5.80
CA ASP A 828 21.25 2.90 -5.39
C ASP A 828 20.69 1.91 -4.35
N LYS A 829 20.87 0.60 -4.56
CA LYS A 829 20.47 -0.47 -3.62
C LYS A 829 21.24 -0.37 -2.30
N ALA A 830 22.58 -0.24 -2.34
CA ALA A 830 23.38 -0.03 -1.13
C ALA A 830 22.97 1.25 -0.38
N ARG A 831 22.62 2.33 -1.11
CA ARG A 831 22.08 3.58 -0.54
C ARG A 831 20.65 3.45 0.00
N GLY A 832 19.88 2.45 -0.41
CA GLY A 832 18.56 2.10 0.14
C GLY A 832 18.63 1.15 1.33
N ALA A 833 19.64 0.27 1.35
CA ALA A 833 19.92 -0.68 2.43
C ALA A 833 20.82 -0.11 3.54
N ALA A 834 21.05 1.20 3.60
CA ALA A 834 21.91 1.79 4.63
C ALA A 834 21.30 1.63 6.05
N PRO A 835 22.06 1.21 7.09
CA PRO A 835 23.51 0.98 7.10
C PRO A 835 23.94 -0.28 6.32
N CYS A 836 24.91 -0.12 5.42
CA CYS A 836 25.31 -1.17 4.47
C CYS A 836 26.83 -1.26 4.28
N VAL A 837 27.34 -2.49 4.20
CA VAL A 837 28.67 -2.81 3.68
C VAL A 837 28.52 -3.32 2.24
N LEU A 838 29.07 -2.58 1.29
CA LEU A 838 29.11 -2.92 -0.13
C LEU A 838 30.47 -3.56 -0.47
N PHE A 839 30.48 -4.88 -0.69
CA PHE A 839 31.67 -5.68 -0.90
C PHE A 839 31.85 -6.08 -2.37
N PHE A 840 32.95 -5.64 -2.99
CA PHE A 840 33.37 -6.03 -4.32
C PHE A 840 34.48 -7.09 -4.24
N ASP A 841 34.12 -8.36 -4.45
CA ASP A 841 35.09 -9.46 -4.52
C ASP A 841 35.68 -9.62 -5.93
N GLU A 842 36.86 -10.20 -6.03
CA GLU A 842 37.60 -10.43 -7.29
C GLU A 842 37.71 -9.16 -8.16
N LEU A 843 37.94 -8.01 -7.54
CA LEU A 843 37.96 -6.70 -8.21
C LEU A 843 39.04 -6.62 -9.31
N ASP A 844 40.09 -7.46 -9.25
CA ASP A 844 41.09 -7.66 -10.30
C ASP A 844 40.55 -8.24 -11.63
N SER A 845 39.32 -8.76 -11.67
CA SER A 845 38.68 -9.19 -12.92
C SER A 845 38.11 -8.02 -13.74
N ILE A 846 37.78 -6.88 -13.10
CA ILE A 846 37.23 -5.68 -13.75
C ILE A 846 38.17 -4.49 -13.75
N ALA A 847 39.11 -4.42 -12.81
CA ALA A 847 39.86 -3.21 -12.49
C ALA A 847 41.30 -3.20 -13.03
N GLN A 848 41.53 -3.84 -14.16
CA GLN A 848 42.87 -3.97 -14.73
C GLN A 848 43.40 -2.64 -15.25
N GLN A 849 44.71 -2.41 -15.12
CA GLN A 849 45.36 -1.19 -15.62
C GLN A 849 45.10 -0.97 -17.11
N ARG A 850 44.57 0.23 -17.40
CA ARG A 850 44.17 0.70 -18.72
C ARG A 850 45.33 0.60 -19.71
N GLY A 851 45.11 -0.09 -20.83
CA GLY A 851 46.09 -0.17 -21.93
C GLY A 851 47.10 -1.31 -21.84
N SER A 852 46.96 -2.26 -20.91
CA SER A 852 47.81 -3.48 -20.88
C SER A 852 47.59 -4.44 -22.08
N SER A 853 46.42 -4.36 -22.74
CA SER A 853 46.12 -5.05 -23.99
C SER A 853 46.28 -4.11 -25.20
N SER A 854 47.37 -4.27 -25.95
CA SER A 854 47.60 -3.57 -27.23
C SER A 854 46.64 -4.06 -28.32
N GLY A 855 45.41 -3.53 -28.37
CA GLY A 855 44.45 -3.92 -29.42
C GLY A 855 43.12 -3.15 -29.46
N ASP A 856 42.49 -2.91 -28.31
CA ASP A 856 41.10 -2.42 -28.28
C ASP A 856 40.96 -1.10 -27.49
N ALA A 857 40.30 -0.12 -28.10
CA ALA A 857 40.04 1.18 -27.49
C ALA A 857 38.65 1.20 -26.83
N GLY A 858 38.59 1.17 -25.50
CA GLY A 858 37.35 1.37 -24.73
C GLY A 858 36.52 0.10 -24.56
N GLY A 859 37.07 -0.89 -23.85
CA GLY A 859 36.37 -2.12 -23.51
C GLY A 859 35.16 -1.87 -22.60
N ALA A 860 34.29 -2.88 -22.43
CA ALA A 860 33.18 -2.80 -21.47
C ALA A 860 33.69 -2.56 -20.02
N GLY A 861 34.85 -3.14 -19.67
CA GLY A 861 35.50 -2.94 -18.37
C GLY A 861 35.87 -1.48 -18.09
N ASP A 862 36.41 -0.73 -19.06
CA ASP A 862 36.78 0.68 -18.89
C ASP A 862 35.56 1.55 -18.54
N ARG A 863 34.40 1.24 -19.14
CA ARG A 863 33.12 1.92 -18.89
C ARG A 863 32.57 1.61 -17.51
N VAL A 864 32.52 0.33 -17.13
CA VAL A 864 32.16 -0.12 -15.77
C VAL A 864 33.06 0.52 -14.73
N MET A 865 34.37 0.58 -14.98
CA MET A 865 35.34 1.22 -14.10
C MET A 865 35.07 2.72 -13.92
N ASN A 866 34.89 3.48 -15.02
CA ASN A 866 34.59 4.90 -14.93
C ASN A 866 33.27 5.17 -14.18
N GLN A 867 32.27 4.31 -14.34
CA GLN A 867 31.02 4.44 -13.60
C GLN A 867 31.18 4.09 -12.11
N LEU A 868 31.95 3.05 -11.78
CA LEU A 868 32.29 2.69 -10.39
C LEU A 868 32.97 3.87 -9.67
N LEU A 869 33.97 4.48 -10.30
CA LEU A 869 34.63 5.69 -9.76
C LEU A 869 33.66 6.86 -9.58
N THR A 870 32.71 7.03 -10.52
CA THR A 870 31.70 8.10 -10.46
C THR A 870 30.71 7.91 -9.31
N GLU A 871 30.24 6.68 -9.06
CA GLU A 871 29.38 6.40 -7.90
C GLU A 871 30.16 6.56 -6.58
N MET A 872 31.39 6.06 -6.49
CA MET A 872 32.24 6.22 -5.29
C MET A 872 32.48 7.69 -4.92
N ASP A 873 32.80 8.54 -5.91
CA ASP A 873 32.94 9.98 -5.69
C ASP A 873 31.58 10.64 -5.34
N GLY A 874 30.50 10.17 -5.98
CA GLY A 874 29.13 10.62 -5.78
C GLY A 874 28.48 10.20 -4.46
N MET A 875 29.10 9.27 -3.70
CA MET A 875 28.66 8.89 -2.35
C MET A 875 28.80 10.07 -1.38
N GLY A 876 27.69 10.81 -1.19
CA GLY A 876 27.61 11.90 -0.22
C GLY A 876 27.78 11.39 1.22
N ALA A 877 28.51 12.15 2.04
CA ALA A 877 28.92 11.79 3.41
C ALA A 877 27.77 11.63 4.45
N LYS A 878 26.50 11.60 4.01
CA LYS A 878 25.29 11.50 4.86
C LYS A 878 24.59 10.14 4.78
N LYS A 879 25.07 9.19 3.98
CA LYS A 879 24.53 7.83 3.93
C LYS A 879 25.59 6.85 4.43
N ASN A 880 25.24 6.05 5.44
CA ASN A 880 26.11 5.07 6.08
C ASN A 880 26.30 3.84 5.18
N VAL A 881 27.04 4.00 4.08
CA VAL A 881 27.43 2.92 3.18
C VAL A 881 28.94 2.87 3.13
N PHE A 882 29.50 1.74 3.55
CA PHE A 882 30.93 1.48 3.60
C PHE A 882 31.33 0.56 2.45
N ILE A 883 32.40 0.88 1.73
CA ILE A 883 32.80 0.14 0.52
C ILE A 883 34.05 -0.70 0.82
N ILE A 884 34.00 -2.00 0.56
CA ILE A 884 35.15 -2.88 0.69
C ILE A 884 35.43 -3.52 -0.66
N GLY A 885 36.60 -3.28 -1.24
CA GLY A 885 37.11 -4.05 -2.37
C GLY A 885 38.02 -5.18 -1.89
N ALA A 886 37.99 -6.33 -2.55
CA ALA A 886 38.96 -7.40 -2.35
C ALA A 886 39.64 -7.78 -3.67
N THR A 887 40.94 -8.05 -3.59
CA THR A 887 41.73 -8.52 -4.72
C THR A 887 42.75 -9.60 -4.34
N ASN A 888 42.98 -10.51 -5.28
CA ASN A 888 44.13 -11.42 -5.24
C ASN A 888 45.35 -10.85 -5.97
N ARG A 889 45.17 -9.81 -6.79
CA ARG A 889 46.18 -9.26 -7.70
C ARG A 889 46.23 -7.74 -7.66
N PRO A 890 46.83 -7.15 -6.62
CA PRO A 890 46.94 -5.71 -6.50
C PRO A 890 47.97 -5.10 -7.47
N ASP A 891 48.80 -5.93 -8.13
CA ASP A 891 49.76 -5.55 -9.17
C ASP A 891 49.09 -4.98 -10.43
N ILE A 892 47.87 -5.44 -10.76
CA ILE A 892 47.14 -5.02 -11.96
C ILE A 892 46.02 -4.02 -11.69
N ILE A 893 45.76 -3.62 -10.45
CA ILE A 893 44.67 -2.67 -10.15
C ILE A 893 44.97 -1.27 -10.69
N ASP A 894 43.95 -0.61 -11.27
CA ASP A 894 43.97 0.80 -11.66
C ASP A 894 44.23 1.69 -10.42
N PRO A 895 45.34 2.44 -10.35
CA PRO A 895 45.64 3.36 -9.25
C PRO A 895 44.60 4.47 -9.03
N ALA A 896 43.66 4.67 -9.95
CA ALA A 896 42.51 5.57 -9.74
C ALA A 896 41.60 5.13 -8.58
N LEU A 897 41.49 3.84 -8.29
CA LEU A 897 40.66 3.33 -7.17
C LEU A 897 41.27 3.62 -5.79
N MET A 898 42.61 3.61 -5.70
CA MET A 898 43.37 3.79 -4.46
C MET A 898 43.58 5.27 -4.07
N ARG A 899 42.80 6.19 -4.65
CA ARG A 899 42.92 7.64 -4.36
C ARG A 899 42.15 8.01 -3.09
N PRO A 900 42.61 9.02 -2.33
CA PRO A 900 41.89 9.56 -1.17
C PRO A 900 40.40 9.83 -1.47
N GLY A 901 39.52 9.37 -0.59
CA GLY A 901 38.05 9.45 -0.75
C GLY A 901 37.41 8.28 -1.49
N ARG A 902 38.18 7.28 -1.95
CA ARG A 902 37.69 6.06 -2.62
C ARG A 902 38.03 4.80 -1.79
N LEU A 903 38.91 3.92 -2.26
CA LEU A 903 39.48 2.82 -1.46
C LEU A 903 40.86 3.27 -0.93
N ASP A 904 40.85 4.21 0.01
CA ASP A 904 42.08 4.87 0.47
C ASP A 904 42.78 4.14 1.62
N GLN A 905 42.08 3.26 2.33
CA GLN A 905 42.68 2.35 3.30
C GLN A 905 43.06 1.02 2.65
N LEU A 906 44.35 0.68 2.71
CA LEU A 906 44.96 -0.45 2.02
C LEU A 906 45.41 -1.50 3.02
N ILE A 907 44.53 -2.46 3.30
CA ILE A 907 44.74 -3.49 4.33
C ILE A 907 45.32 -4.75 3.69
N PHE A 908 46.53 -5.12 4.13
CA PHE A 908 47.19 -6.36 3.71
C PHE A 908 46.71 -7.53 4.57
N ILE A 909 46.25 -8.59 3.93
CA ILE A 909 45.84 -9.83 4.58
C ILE A 909 46.91 -10.91 4.29
N PRO A 910 47.78 -11.25 5.26
CA PRO A 910 48.87 -12.19 5.07
C PRO A 910 48.41 -13.65 5.07
N MET A 911 49.34 -14.56 4.81
CA MET A 911 49.18 -15.98 5.16
C MET A 911 49.11 -16.16 6.69
N PRO A 912 48.38 -17.16 7.20
CA PRO A 912 48.29 -17.41 8.64
C PRO A 912 49.61 -17.94 9.22
N ASP A 913 50.06 -17.30 10.31
CA ASP A 913 51.12 -17.79 11.19
C ASP A 913 50.65 -18.97 12.05
N PHE A 914 51.54 -19.53 12.87
CA PHE A 914 51.23 -20.72 13.66
C PHE A 914 49.98 -20.55 14.56
N GLU A 915 49.88 -19.42 15.26
CA GLU A 915 48.74 -19.12 16.14
C GLU A 915 47.43 -18.92 15.34
N SER A 916 47.50 -18.21 14.21
CA SER A 916 46.35 -18.04 13.31
C SER A 916 45.90 -19.38 12.73
N ARG A 917 46.83 -20.27 12.34
CA ARG A 917 46.48 -21.62 11.83
C ARG A 917 45.78 -22.47 12.89
N LEU A 918 46.29 -22.47 14.13
CA LEU A 918 45.65 -23.15 15.26
C LEU A 918 44.25 -22.59 15.53
N SER A 919 44.10 -21.26 15.48
CA SER A 919 42.81 -20.57 15.65
C SER A 919 41.82 -20.88 14.51
N ILE A 920 42.29 -20.94 13.26
CA ILE A 920 41.48 -21.33 12.09
C ILE A 920 40.99 -22.78 12.23
N LEU A 921 41.87 -23.72 12.60
CA LEU A 921 41.49 -25.13 12.81
C LEU A 921 40.42 -25.27 13.90
N ARG A 922 40.59 -24.57 15.04
CA ARG A 922 39.58 -24.52 16.11
C ARG A 922 38.26 -23.92 15.66
N SER A 923 38.28 -22.84 14.88
CA SER A 923 37.07 -22.21 14.34
C SER A 923 36.30 -23.15 13.40
N VAL A 924 36.98 -23.72 12.41
CA VAL A 924 36.38 -24.61 11.40
C VAL A 924 35.80 -25.87 12.03
N LEU A 925 36.49 -26.45 13.02
CA LEU A 925 36.06 -27.68 13.69
C LEU A 925 35.05 -27.46 14.82
N ARG A 926 34.74 -26.20 15.20
CA ARG A 926 33.83 -25.86 16.32
C ARG A 926 32.44 -26.49 16.22
N LYS A 927 31.97 -26.77 15.00
CA LYS A 927 30.65 -27.37 14.73
C LYS A 927 30.72 -28.87 14.40
N SER A 928 31.89 -29.48 14.45
CA SER A 928 32.11 -30.89 14.10
C SER A 928 32.48 -31.70 15.34
N PRO A 929 31.96 -32.92 15.52
CA PRO A 929 32.43 -33.81 16.58
C PRO A 929 33.85 -34.30 16.23
N VAL A 930 34.85 -33.88 17.00
CA VAL A 930 36.26 -34.23 16.80
C VAL A 930 36.77 -34.91 18.04
N SER A 931 37.46 -36.04 17.85
CA SER A 931 37.93 -36.83 18.97
C SER A 931 39.03 -36.13 19.75
N LYS A 932 39.04 -36.32 21.07
CA LYS A 932 40.03 -35.74 22.00
C LYS A 932 41.47 -36.18 21.72
N GLU A 933 41.65 -37.24 20.93
CA GLU A 933 42.96 -37.72 20.46
C GLU A 933 43.59 -36.83 19.36
N VAL A 934 42.82 -35.92 18.74
CA VAL A 934 43.30 -35.08 17.63
C VAL A 934 44.04 -33.85 18.16
N ASP A 935 45.38 -33.86 18.09
CA ASP A 935 46.17 -32.67 18.41
C ASP A 935 46.19 -31.64 17.27
N LEU A 936 45.43 -30.56 17.46
CA LEU A 936 45.39 -29.41 16.55
C LEU A 936 46.71 -28.62 16.52
N ASN A 937 47.54 -28.70 17.57
CA ASN A 937 48.84 -28.00 17.60
C ASN A 937 49.81 -28.67 16.63
N PHE A 938 49.93 -29.99 16.67
CA PHE A 938 50.72 -30.76 15.69
C PHE A 938 50.25 -30.50 14.26
N LEU A 939 48.94 -30.50 13.99
CA LEU A 939 48.40 -30.16 12.67
C LEU A 939 48.85 -28.76 12.22
N ALA A 940 48.71 -27.73 13.07
CA ALA A 940 49.15 -26.37 12.76
C ALA A 940 50.66 -26.23 12.51
N GLN A 941 51.50 -27.10 13.10
CA GLN A 941 52.93 -27.17 12.80
C GLN A 941 53.20 -27.77 11.41
N GLN A 942 52.53 -28.87 11.05
CA GLN A 942 52.73 -29.55 9.77
C GLN A 942 52.18 -28.77 8.57
N THR A 943 51.12 -27.98 8.75
CA THR A 943 50.50 -27.17 7.69
C THR A 943 51.18 -25.81 7.49
N ASP A 944 52.51 -25.73 7.50
CA ASP A 944 53.19 -24.45 7.28
C ASP A 944 53.02 -23.92 5.85
N LYS A 945 52.77 -22.61 5.74
CA LYS A 945 52.40 -21.92 4.48
C LYS A 945 51.16 -22.49 3.77
N PHE A 946 50.21 -23.08 4.51
CA PHE A 946 48.86 -23.35 4.05
C PHE A 946 47.97 -22.11 4.26
N SER A 947 47.08 -21.82 3.32
CA SER A 947 46.08 -20.76 3.48
C SER A 947 44.91 -21.22 4.36
N GLY A 948 44.06 -20.29 4.83
CA GLY A 948 42.87 -20.65 5.61
C GLY A 948 41.91 -21.56 4.84
N ALA A 949 41.81 -21.38 3.51
CA ALA A 949 41.07 -22.28 2.63
C ALA A 949 41.69 -23.69 2.55
N ASP A 950 43.02 -23.80 2.48
CA ASP A 950 43.70 -25.11 2.47
C ASP A 950 43.50 -25.86 3.81
N LEU A 951 43.55 -25.15 4.95
CA LEU A 951 43.21 -25.73 6.27
C LEU A 951 41.75 -26.19 6.34
N THR A 952 40.84 -25.43 5.72
CA THR A 952 39.42 -25.79 5.62
C THR A 952 39.23 -27.01 4.73
N GLU A 953 39.99 -27.16 3.63
CA GLU A 953 39.98 -28.36 2.78
C GLU A 953 40.40 -29.60 3.55
N ILE A 954 41.48 -29.52 4.35
CA ILE A 954 41.92 -30.61 5.23
C ILE A 954 40.81 -31.02 6.20
N CYS A 955 40.18 -30.06 6.89
CA CYS A 955 39.10 -30.35 7.85
C CYS A 955 37.86 -30.96 7.18
N GLN A 956 37.42 -30.40 6.05
CA GLN A 956 36.29 -30.93 5.27
C GLN A 956 36.60 -32.32 4.70
N ARG A 957 37.85 -32.58 4.33
CA ARG A 957 38.30 -33.87 3.80
C ARG A 957 38.33 -34.94 4.90
N ALA A 958 38.83 -34.61 6.09
CA ALA A 958 38.76 -35.49 7.26
C ALA A 958 37.30 -35.82 7.63
N ALA A 959 36.41 -34.81 7.66
CA ALA A 959 34.98 -35.03 7.88
C ALA A 959 34.33 -35.91 6.80
N LYS A 960 34.66 -35.71 5.51
CA LYS A 960 34.17 -36.57 4.40
C LYS A 960 34.67 -38.01 4.49
N LEU A 961 35.85 -38.25 5.07
CA LEU A 961 36.34 -39.61 5.33
C LEU A 961 35.56 -40.26 6.48
N ALA A 962 35.33 -39.54 7.58
CA ALA A 962 34.50 -40.02 8.69
C ALA A 962 33.06 -40.35 8.25
N ILE A 963 32.41 -39.46 7.49
CA ILE A 963 31.07 -39.69 6.92
C ILE A 963 31.05 -40.91 6.00
N ARG A 964 32.12 -41.12 5.20
CA ARG A 964 32.23 -42.31 4.35
C ARG A 964 32.37 -43.59 5.17
N GLU A 965 33.09 -43.57 6.30
CA GLU A 965 33.20 -44.73 7.19
C GLU A 965 31.86 -45.02 7.88
N SER A 966 31.20 -44.00 8.46
CA SER A 966 29.86 -44.10 9.08
C SER A 966 28.83 -44.73 8.11
N ILE A 967 28.67 -44.17 6.91
CA ILE A 967 27.74 -44.71 5.89
C ILE A 967 28.12 -46.15 5.48
N ALA A 968 29.41 -46.48 5.37
CA ALA A 968 29.84 -47.83 5.05
C ALA A 968 29.50 -48.84 6.17
N ARG A 969 29.58 -48.40 7.44
CA ARG A 969 29.18 -49.20 8.60
C ARG A 969 27.68 -49.39 8.70
N ASP A 970 26.87 -48.36 8.43
CA ASP A 970 25.42 -48.50 8.37
C ASP A 970 25.01 -49.48 7.27
N MET A 971 25.57 -49.36 6.06
CA MET A 971 25.31 -50.31 4.97
C MET A 971 25.74 -51.75 5.29
N GLU A 972 26.78 -51.95 6.11
CA GLU A 972 27.21 -53.26 6.59
C GLU A 972 26.27 -53.80 7.68
N ARG A 973 25.82 -52.94 8.61
CA ARG A 973 24.83 -53.25 9.66
C ARG A 973 23.47 -53.62 9.06
N ASP A 974 23.00 -52.89 8.05
CA ASP A 974 21.72 -53.16 7.38
C ASP A 974 21.75 -54.49 6.60
N ARG A 975 22.89 -54.85 6.00
CA ARG A 975 23.08 -56.18 5.40
C ARG A 975 23.05 -57.28 6.45
N LEU A 976 23.75 -57.09 7.57
CA LEU A 976 23.75 -58.08 8.66
C LEU A 976 22.36 -58.24 9.30
N ARG A 977 21.59 -57.15 9.45
CA ARG A 977 20.17 -57.19 9.85
C ARG A 977 19.32 -57.98 8.84
N ALA A 978 19.50 -57.73 7.54
CA ALA A 978 18.78 -58.46 6.48
C ALA A 978 19.18 -59.95 6.36
N GLU A 979 20.39 -60.33 6.79
CA GLU A 979 20.88 -61.72 6.80
C GLU A 979 20.53 -62.48 8.10
N ALA A 980 20.34 -61.78 9.23
CA ALA A 980 20.07 -62.39 10.53
C ALA A 980 18.58 -62.62 10.84
N GLY A 981 17.67 -61.78 10.32
CA GLY A 981 16.24 -61.80 10.68
C GLY A 981 15.96 -61.18 12.06
N ASP A 982 14.71 -61.27 12.51
CA ASP A 982 14.12 -60.52 13.65
C ASP A 982 14.69 -60.87 15.06
N GLU A 983 15.86 -61.51 15.18
CA GLU A 983 16.49 -61.86 16.47
C GLU A 983 17.54 -60.82 16.97
N MET A 984 17.51 -59.58 16.45
CA MET A 984 18.26 -58.44 17.03
C MET A 984 17.41 -57.15 17.10
N GLU A 985 16.39 -57.18 17.94
CA GLU A 985 15.93 -55.99 18.67
C GLU A 985 16.70 -55.92 20.01
N ASP A 986 16.89 -54.72 20.58
CA ASP A 986 17.63 -54.45 21.85
C ASP A 986 19.17 -54.54 21.84
N ILE A 987 19.83 -53.94 20.83
CA ILE A 987 21.17 -53.34 21.01
C ILE A 987 21.04 -51.83 20.78
N GLU A 988 21.53 -51.02 21.73
CA GLU A 988 21.44 -49.56 21.69
C GLU A 988 21.99 -48.98 20.37
N GLU A 989 21.28 -47.99 19.81
CA GLU A 989 21.62 -47.37 18.53
C GLU A 989 22.79 -46.37 18.64
N GLU A 990 23.92 -46.82 19.18
CA GLU A 990 25.16 -46.02 19.14
C GLU A 990 25.67 -45.91 17.68
N ASP A 991 25.95 -44.68 17.25
CA ASP A 991 26.62 -44.41 15.97
C ASP A 991 28.02 -45.05 16.00
N PRO A 992 28.37 -45.94 15.05
CA PRO A 992 29.66 -46.61 15.03
C PRO A 992 30.85 -45.68 14.74
N VAL A 993 30.63 -44.44 14.26
CA VAL A 993 31.69 -43.44 14.01
C VAL A 993 31.22 -42.04 14.46
N PRO A 994 31.06 -41.81 15.78
CA PRO A 994 30.43 -40.58 16.31
C PRO A 994 31.36 -39.35 16.25
N GLU A 995 32.67 -39.55 16.06
CA GLU A 995 33.70 -38.51 16.09
C GLU A 995 34.72 -38.65 14.95
N ILE A 996 35.26 -37.51 14.48
CA ILE A 996 36.38 -37.50 13.54
C ILE A 996 37.68 -37.86 14.27
N THR A 997 38.24 -39.03 13.94
CA THR A 997 39.49 -39.56 14.52
C THR A 997 40.77 -39.00 13.88
N PRO A 998 41.96 -39.16 14.51
CA PRO A 998 43.25 -38.73 13.95
C PRO A 998 43.58 -39.33 12.57
N ARG A 999 43.16 -40.58 12.31
CA ARG A 999 43.40 -41.28 11.03
C ARG A 999 42.81 -40.53 9.83
N HIS A 1000 41.64 -39.92 10.00
CA HIS A 1000 41.00 -39.10 8.98
C HIS A 1000 41.82 -37.85 8.64
N PHE A 1001 42.42 -37.23 9.65
CA PHE A 1001 43.31 -36.08 9.45
C PHE A 1001 44.64 -36.48 8.80
N GLU A 1002 45.24 -37.61 9.17
CA GLU A 1002 46.45 -38.12 8.52
C GLU A 1002 46.24 -38.38 7.01
N GLU A 1003 45.13 -39.03 6.64
CA GLU A 1003 44.80 -39.27 5.23
C GLU A 1003 44.41 -37.97 4.50
N ALA A 1004 43.73 -37.05 5.17
CA ALA A 1004 43.44 -35.73 4.61
C ALA A 1004 44.72 -34.95 4.30
N VAL A 1005 45.63 -34.82 5.27
CA VAL A 1005 46.90 -34.10 5.15
C VAL A 1005 47.81 -34.75 4.09
N ARG A 1006 47.87 -36.08 4.00
CA ARG A 1006 48.65 -36.80 2.97
C ARG A 1006 48.23 -36.44 1.55
N ASN A 1007 46.96 -36.07 1.34
CA ASN A 1007 46.41 -35.71 0.04
C ASN A 1007 46.25 -34.19 -0.14
N ALA A 1008 46.56 -33.38 0.86
CA ALA A 1008 46.38 -31.94 0.84
C ALA A 1008 47.44 -31.26 -0.03
N ARG A 1009 47.07 -30.17 -0.69
CA ARG A 1009 47.97 -29.40 -1.57
C ARG A 1009 47.95 -27.93 -1.18
N ARG A 1010 49.14 -27.33 -1.03
CA ARG A 1010 49.29 -25.88 -0.86
C ARG A 1010 48.82 -25.14 -2.11
N SER A 1011 47.89 -24.18 -1.96
CA SER A 1011 47.39 -23.37 -3.07
C SER A 1011 48.30 -22.22 -3.48
N VAL A 1012 49.12 -21.68 -2.55
CA VAL A 1012 49.99 -20.51 -2.79
C VAL A 1012 51.46 -20.94 -2.88
N SER A 1013 52.15 -20.57 -3.96
CA SER A 1013 53.56 -20.91 -4.15
C SER A 1013 54.50 -19.93 -3.44
N ASP A 1014 55.70 -20.39 -3.09
CA ASP A 1014 56.71 -19.55 -2.43
C ASP A 1014 57.15 -18.35 -3.29
N ARG A 1015 57.00 -18.43 -4.62
CA ARG A 1015 57.23 -17.30 -5.55
C ARG A 1015 56.18 -16.21 -5.38
N ASP A 1016 54.91 -16.59 -5.27
CA ASP A 1016 53.80 -15.65 -5.17
C ASP A 1016 53.81 -14.96 -3.80
N LEU A 1017 54.14 -15.70 -2.73
CA LEU A 1017 54.36 -15.15 -1.39
C LEU A 1017 55.43 -14.04 -1.38
N ALA A 1018 56.55 -14.25 -2.07
CA ALA A 1018 57.60 -13.23 -2.21
C ALA A 1018 57.13 -12.00 -3.00
N GLN A 1019 56.22 -12.16 -3.98
CA GLN A 1019 55.61 -11.04 -4.69
C GLN A 1019 54.69 -10.23 -3.77
N TYR A 1020 53.81 -10.87 -3.00
CA TYR A 1020 52.94 -10.19 -2.03
C TYR A 1020 53.73 -9.43 -0.96
N SER A 1021 54.78 -10.04 -0.39
CA SER A 1021 55.61 -9.37 0.63
C SER A 1021 56.37 -8.17 0.06
N THR A 1022 56.94 -8.31 -1.15
CA THR A 1022 57.63 -7.21 -1.85
C THR A 1022 56.65 -6.09 -2.18
N PHE A 1023 55.45 -6.42 -2.63
CA PHE A 1023 54.42 -5.45 -2.97
C PHE A 1023 53.93 -4.68 -1.73
N ALA A 1024 53.64 -5.38 -0.61
CA ALA A 1024 53.25 -4.76 0.65
C ALA A 1024 54.35 -3.81 1.18
N GLN A 1025 55.62 -4.23 1.15
CA GLN A 1025 56.76 -3.35 1.49
C GLN A 1025 56.86 -2.15 0.56
N THR A 1026 56.68 -2.35 -0.76
CA THR A 1026 56.72 -1.26 -1.75
C THR A 1026 55.60 -0.25 -1.54
N LEU A 1027 54.41 -0.69 -1.11
CA LEU A 1027 53.27 0.19 -0.83
C LEU A 1027 53.45 0.99 0.47
N GLN A 1028 53.99 0.36 1.52
CA GLN A 1028 54.41 1.06 2.73
C GLN A 1028 55.52 2.08 2.42
N GLN A 1029 56.50 1.70 1.60
CA GLN A 1029 57.54 2.63 1.14
C GLN A 1029 56.98 3.76 0.27
N ALA A 1030 56.01 3.49 -0.62
CA ALA A 1030 55.36 4.51 -1.43
C ALA A 1030 54.62 5.57 -0.59
N ARG A 1031 53.94 5.16 0.50
CA ARG A 1031 53.38 6.09 1.51
C ARG A 1031 54.48 6.98 2.13
N SER A 1032 55.68 6.44 2.34
CA SER A 1032 56.85 7.21 2.81
C SER A 1032 57.62 7.99 1.72
N HIS A 1033 57.35 7.75 0.43
CA HIS A 1033 58.15 8.31 -0.66
C HIS A 1033 57.50 9.54 -1.33
N VAL A 1034 56.20 9.80 -1.08
CA VAL A 1034 55.52 11.06 -1.45
C VAL A 1034 56.17 12.28 -0.76
N THR A 1035 56.97 12.07 0.28
CA THR A 1035 57.80 13.09 0.94
C THR A 1035 59.21 13.24 0.36
N ALA A 1036 59.43 12.87 -0.91
CA ALA A 1036 60.69 13.12 -1.65
C ALA A 1036 60.91 14.61 -2.04
N GLY A 1037 60.46 15.52 -1.17
CA GLY A 1037 60.66 16.97 -1.24
C GLY A 1037 61.61 17.49 -0.16
N GLY A 1038 62.69 16.76 0.12
CA GLY A 1038 63.83 17.32 0.87
C GLY A 1038 63.66 17.55 2.37
N THR A 1039 62.90 16.73 3.10
CA THR A 1039 63.08 16.52 4.56
C THR A 1039 62.36 15.27 5.03
N SER A 1040 63.00 14.48 5.91
CA SER A 1040 62.36 13.26 6.45
C SER A 1040 61.34 13.61 7.53
N LEU A 1041 60.05 13.49 7.20
CA LEU A 1041 58.94 13.64 8.14
C LEU A 1041 58.90 12.54 9.23
N ALA A 1042 59.67 11.46 9.09
CA ALA A 1042 59.82 10.45 10.15
C ALA A 1042 60.46 11.02 11.44
N ASN A 1043 61.21 12.12 11.34
CA ASN A 1043 61.75 12.88 12.47
C ASN A 1043 61.08 14.26 12.62
N PHE A 1044 59.82 14.40 12.21
CA PHE A 1044 59.08 15.66 12.36
C PHE A 1044 58.75 15.95 13.83
N SER A 1045 59.51 16.87 14.42
CA SER A 1045 59.16 17.52 15.69
C SER A 1045 58.84 18.98 15.43
N PHE A 1046 57.81 19.50 16.10
CA PHE A 1046 57.57 20.95 16.15
C PHE A 1046 58.79 21.66 16.78
N PRO A 1047 59.21 22.83 16.25
CA PRO A 1047 60.30 23.61 16.84
C PRO A 1047 59.97 24.01 18.28
N GLY A 1048 60.90 23.77 19.21
CA GLY A 1048 60.76 24.09 20.64
C GLY A 1048 60.63 22.90 21.57
N ARG A 1049 60.40 21.68 21.06
CA ARG A 1049 60.33 20.46 21.89
C ARG A 1049 61.72 19.92 22.22
N ASN A 1050 62.37 20.55 23.18
CA ASN A 1050 63.65 20.10 23.72
C ASN A 1050 63.43 18.91 24.67
N VAL A 1051 63.65 17.68 24.21
CA VAL A 1051 63.68 16.48 25.07
C VAL A 1051 65.05 15.83 24.96
N ASN A 1052 65.92 16.19 25.90
CA ASN A 1052 67.26 15.62 26.03
C ASN A 1052 67.19 14.44 27.01
N ALA A 1053 66.89 13.25 26.50
CA ALA A 1053 66.92 11.99 27.25
C ALA A 1053 67.26 10.84 26.30
N GLY A 1054 68.55 10.58 26.11
CA GLY A 1054 69.02 9.46 25.30
C GLY A 1054 69.18 8.19 26.15
N VAL A 1055 68.90 7.03 25.56
CA VAL A 1055 69.38 5.73 26.04
C VAL A 1055 69.90 4.94 24.83
N ALA A 1056 71.11 4.40 24.96
CA ALA A 1056 71.72 3.50 24.00
C ALA A 1056 71.10 2.08 24.14
N GLY A 1057 71.11 1.29 23.07
CA GLY A 1057 70.44 -0.01 23.07
C GLY A 1057 71.09 -1.08 23.96
N GLY A 1058 70.31 -2.11 24.30
CA GLY A 1058 70.78 -3.29 25.03
C GLY A 1058 69.66 -4.18 25.54
N ALA A 1059 69.63 -5.41 25.02
CA ALA A 1059 68.82 -6.60 25.31
C ALA A 1059 68.26 -6.88 26.74
N ALA A 1060 67.34 -7.86 26.77
CA ALA A 1060 66.86 -8.65 27.92
C ALA A 1060 65.88 -7.92 28.88
N GLU A 1061 65.00 -8.58 29.63
CA GLU A 1061 64.46 -9.97 29.60
C GLU A 1061 63.05 -9.95 30.25
N ALA A 1062 62.33 -11.07 30.23
CA ALA A 1062 60.98 -11.14 30.80
C ALA A 1062 60.96 -11.18 32.34
N ALA A 1063 59.99 -10.50 32.95
CA ALA A 1063 59.46 -10.82 34.27
C ALA A 1063 57.99 -10.35 34.33
N ALA A 1064 57.13 -11.16 34.94
CA ALA A 1064 55.76 -10.76 35.27
C ALA A 1064 55.75 -9.99 36.60
N ASP A 1065 54.69 -9.22 36.83
CA ASP A 1065 54.00 -9.21 38.12
C ASP A 1065 52.53 -8.82 37.89
N GLU A 1066 51.67 -9.42 38.70
CA GLU A 1066 50.25 -9.09 38.83
C GLU A 1066 50.12 -7.82 39.70
N ASP A 1067 49.10 -6.98 39.45
CA ASP A 1067 48.20 -6.50 40.51
C ASP A 1067 47.08 -5.59 39.95
N GLU A 1068 46.00 -5.51 40.73
CA GLU A 1068 44.75 -4.77 40.51
C GLU A 1068 45.01 -3.23 40.51
N GLU A 1069 44.19 -2.35 39.95
CA GLU A 1069 42.81 -2.02 40.31
C GLU A 1069 42.16 -1.09 39.24
N ASP A 1070 40.82 -0.96 39.32
CA ASP A 1070 40.01 0.02 38.59
C ASP A 1070 40.55 1.47 38.71
N LEU A 1071 40.47 2.26 37.62
CA LEU A 1071 39.96 3.64 37.71
C LEU A 1071 39.63 4.30 36.35
N TYR A 1072 38.45 4.95 36.33
CA TYR A 1072 37.97 5.98 35.38
C TYR A 1072 37.46 5.59 33.98
N SER A 1073 36.14 5.33 33.97
CA SER A 1073 35.08 6.17 33.33
C SER A 1073 35.03 6.36 31.82
#